data_AF-A0A420ID59-F1
#
_entry.id   AF-A0A420ID59-F1
#
_cell.length_a   1.000
_cell.length_b   1.000
_cell.length_c   1.000
_cell.angle_alpha   90.00
_cell.angle_beta   90.00
_cell.angle_gamma   90.00
#
_symmetry.space_group_name_H-M   'P 1'
#
loop_
_entity.id
_entity.type
_entity.pdbx_description
1 polymer ?
#
loop_
_entity_poly.entity_id
_entity_poly.type
_entity_poly.pdbx_seq_one_letter_code
_entity_poly.pdbx_strand_id
1 'polypeptide(L)'
;MTSHFTIQKPHLISSLPHLIGTSEANYFTCEVFGGGSTNHKKRKRSELAVGINGEGVNLYDISSSRLIASYGTPPQTVFTCPPCSLRTRVSNSRVERRTYVSLDGVKPRITLFHDFNQGPNGVNLKEFSQDIKGSSSHVVFVGCVTLRRVANDSDKRVGVILVKEDCEIQCQDGDSLQEEWTSPASALFQESQSNADNAKVEFVQLTDAYSASQGIMRKRSDIFTSFPHEITEDGFNPEILILITKSEKKSSRTLHIVGLPQREVSNIGWTKQRYVHSLLTLNISFVPELGRLTRNTSLSVHVSSGTIQQLEDDVLTEFDLLDSFPKEINKLKVLGAQSFLRLSNTSTMVSSGGVISIYNPKYQCRLATVNLDMAILKSVKRKRDSIEPTGNSCKLLSYFPKLGLAVALAGNNLIGIQIECRTDRHGRPLVSGLLIDSIGGSFSGQTRHILDVNLPSKKPSSKLQTLKPIQHAGRTMKSLSKHLKPLERSLSKGTCTEEEFDHLISLYVSQDLTKPAISNKILKIDKEIIIYALSKIFTMSQFDSSKPRLSISFYTPKTFKWLIDHGHITIVNIESALRRRGIQLESIMAGELTRVVTELDPELELLQELTLKTYLGADELLHVIGKFAENLGLWGPGRSIRDVRLRQSHISGGCDSKAKPQTEPLEAKQQNLDLAGNQIIPTSQTRDGALSLALSKLYSFPDKTIVSALQKSYDPESIVSLMNLLRLKLARGGWTVKYLAAEDLDEAGQNINTSDNSIILLSTILNCCIDAIGAGDRLFGDARFVNGGLLETETLIKSLKAEVSLALEGIEEMVYLRNILAESVHYSDLVLRQSTTAVAKDVQVPLALPLGKDTTLLPLGLKVEKQIIATKICAGEELTKLSRRDVGDRKSRKVGKYTREIINV
;
A
#
# COMPACT_ATOMS: atom_id res chain seq x y z
N MET A 1 -8.70 -4.36 -2.23
CA MET A 1 -7.22 -4.39 -2.26
C MET A 1 -6.75 -3.05 -1.74
N THR A 2 -6.08 -3.02 -0.61
CA THR A 2 -5.58 -1.79 0.02
C THR A 2 -4.32 -1.33 -0.69
N SER A 3 -4.22 -0.04 -1.01
CA SER A 3 -2.98 0.56 -1.51
C SER A 3 -1.83 0.28 -0.52
N HIS A 4 -0.64 -0.06 -1.04
CA HIS A 4 0.54 -0.33 -0.20
C HIS A 4 1.22 0.96 0.33
N PHE A 5 0.64 2.12 0.05
CA PHE A 5 1.03 3.39 0.65
C PHE A 5 0.29 3.53 1.97
N THR A 6 1.03 3.59 3.07
CA THR A 6 0.44 3.96 4.35
C THR A 6 1.08 5.26 4.84
N ILE A 7 0.23 6.18 5.29
CA ILE A 7 0.64 7.45 5.87
C ILE A 7 0.33 7.32 7.35
N GLN A 8 1.34 7.45 8.20
CA GLN A 8 1.12 7.48 9.64
C GLN A 8 0.49 8.81 10.06
N LYS A 9 -0.09 8.83 11.26
CA LYS A 9 -0.61 10.08 11.83
C LYS A 9 0.54 11.12 11.95
N PRO A 10 0.31 12.39 11.58
CA PRO A 10 1.29 13.44 11.75
C PRO A 10 1.72 13.56 13.23
N HIS A 11 3.01 13.70 13.48
CA HIS A 11 3.58 13.94 14.81
C HIS A 11 4.21 15.33 14.90
N LEU A 12 4.24 15.90 16.10
CA LEU A 12 4.85 17.20 16.36
C LEU A 12 6.38 17.05 16.43
N ILE A 13 7.11 17.79 15.60
CA ILE A 13 8.58 17.91 15.68
C ILE A 13 8.92 19.02 16.68
N SER A 14 8.37 20.22 16.48
CA SER A 14 8.59 21.36 17.36
C SER A 14 7.47 22.38 17.24
N SER A 15 7.16 23.08 18.33
CA SER A 15 6.23 24.21 18.33
C SER A 15 7.02 25.49 18.18
N LEU A 16 6.77 26.22 17.09
CA LEU A 16 7.41 27.50 16.84
C LEU A 16 6.77 28.61 17.71
N PRO A 17 7.56 29.61 18.11
CA PRO A 17 7.10 30.77 18.84
C PRO A 17 5.98 31.51 18.09
N HIS A 18 4.97 31.96 18.83
CA HIS A 18 3.80 32.63 18.26
C HIS A 18 4.09 34.12 18.06
N LEU A 19 3.98 34.59 16.83
CA LEU A 19 4.14 36.00 16.50
C LEU A 19 2.78 36.71 16.51
N ILE A 20 2.68 37.76 17.32
CA ILE A 20 1.48 38.58 17.44
C ILE A 20 1.56 39.66 16.36
N GLY A 21 0.72 39.53 15.33
CA GLY A 21 0.48 40.57 14.33
C GLY A 21 1.36 40.48 13.09
N THR A 22 0.81 39.89 12.01
CA THR A 22 0.81 40.37 10.61
C THR A 22 0.18 39.30 9.71
N SER A 23 -0.51 39.74 8.65
CA SER A 23 -1.27 38.91 7.70
C SER A 23 -0.41 38.15 6.67
N GLU A 24 0.91 38.33 6.70
CA GLU A 24 1.86 37.69 5.77
C GLU A 24 2.55 36.47 6.38
N ALA A 25 3.25 35.69 5.55
CA ALA A 25 3.87 34.43 5.95
C ALA A 25 4.91 34.64 7.07
N ASN A 26 4.50 34.40 8.32
CA ASN A 26 5.32 34.65 9.51
C ASN A 26 6.55 33.72 9.66
N TYR A 27 6.62 32.66 8.84
CA TYR A 27 7.68 31.65 8.91
C TYR A 27 8.26 31.37 7.53
N PHE A 28 9.58 31.46 7.43
CA PHE A 28 10.33 31.16 6.21
C PHE A 28 11.21 29.94 6.45
N THR A 29 11.04 28.89 5.64
CA THR A 29 11.71 27.62 5.88
C THR A 29 12.58 27.22 4.69
N CYS A 30 13.76 26.69 4.96
CA CYS A 30 14.67 26.20 3.94
C CYS A 30 15.43 24.95 4.39
N GLU A 31 15.86 24.17 3.42
CA GLU A 31 16.62 22.94 3.62
C GLU A 31 18.10 23.27 3.85
N VAL A 32 18.75 22.54 4.76
CA VAL A 32 20.19 22.71 4.99
C VAL A 32 20.99 21.82 4.05
N PHE A 33 21.96 22.41 3.35
CA PHE A 33 22.84 21.68 2.44
C PHE A 33 24.20 21.42 3.09
N GLY A 34 24.75 20.23 2.87
CA GLY A 34 26.08 19.87 3.32
C GLY A 34 27.11 19.96 2.20
N GLY A 35 28.21 20.69 2.43
CA GLY A 35 29.43 20.65 1.62
C GLY A 35 30.40 19.61 2.17
N GLY A 36 30.91 18.71 1.30
CA GLY A 36 32.00 17.80 1.67
C GLY A 36 33.35 18.52 1.55
N SER A 37 34.33 18.21 2.41
CA SER A 37 35.70 18.74 2.21
C SER A 37 36.39 18.19 0.96
N THR A 38 35.89 17.06 0.42
CA THR A 38 36.46 16.34 -0.73
C THR A 38 35.54 16.31 -1.95
N ASN A 39 34.21 16.39 -1.77
CA ASN A 39 33.24 16.19 -2.85
C ASN A 39 32.56 17.50 -3.23
N HIS A 40 32.57 17.80 -4.53
CA HIS A 40 31.96 18.97 -5.17
C HIS A 40 30.42 19.03 -5.09
N LYS A 41 29.78 18.02 -4.50
CA LYS A 41 28.32 17.86 -4.50
C LYS A 41 27.68 18.35 -3.21
N LYS A 42 26.86 19.41 -3.30
CA LYS A 42 25.97 19.84 -2.21
C LYS A 42 24.93 18.76 -1.96
N ARG A 43 24.91 18.21 -0.74
CA ARG A 43 23.96 17.15 -0.36
C ARG A 43 22.96 17.66 0.66
N LYS A 44 21.67 17.56 0.36
CA LYS A 44 20.59 17.79 1.33
C LYS A 44 20.81 16.99 2.61
N ARG A 45 20.80 17.66 3.76
CA ARG A 45 20.88 17.05 5.11
C ARG A 45 19.49 16.91 5.71
N SER A 46 19.35 16.13 6.77
CA SER A 46 18.10 15.99 7.54
C SER A 46 17.91 17.14 8.54
N GLU A 47 18.27 18.36 8.13
CA GLU A 47 18.25 19.56 8.96
C GLU A 47 17.40 20.62 8.22
N LEU A 48 16.61 21.40 8.96
CA LEU A 48 15.71 22.45 8.44
C LEU A 48 16.02 23.78 9.13
N ALA A 49 16.19 24.84 8.36
CA ALA A 49 16.31 26.21 8.85
C ALA A 49 14.95 26.90 8.81
N VAL A 50 14.56 27.54 9.91
CA VAL A 50 13.28 28.24 10.06
C VAL A 50 13.57 29.66 10.53
N GLY A 51 13.35 30.65 9.66
CA GLY A 51 13.33 32.07 9.99
C GLY A 51 11.97 32.48 10.52
N ILE A 52 11.97 33.18 11.66
CA ILE A 52 10.81 33.66 12.39
C ILE A 52 10.94 35.17 12.49
N ASN A 53 9.99 35.90 11.89
CA ASN A 53 10.00 37.37 11.90
C ASN A 53 10.10 37.93 13.33
N GLY A 54 10.98 38.91 13.55
CA GLY A 54 11.15 39.53 14.87
C GLY A 54 11.78 38.67 15.97
N GLU A 55 12.19 37.43 15.70
CA GLU A 55 12.92 36.59 16.67
C GLU A 55 14.28 36.16 16.16
N GLY A 56 14.34 35.48 15.01
CA GLY A 56 15.59 34.93 14.51
C GLY A 56 15.47 33.71 13.60
N VAL A 57 16.60 33.04 13.36
CA VAL A 57 16.68 31.78 12.60
C VAL A 57 17.00 30.61 13.51
N ASN A 58 16.17 29.59 13.45
CA ASN A 58 16.30 28.35 14.20
C ASN A 58 16.64 27.18 13.27
N LEU A 59 17.67 26.42 13.59
CA LEU A 59 18.07 25.20 12.89
C LEU A 59 17.57 23.98 13.65
N TYR A 60 16.73 23.16 13.01
CA TYR A 60 16.18 21.93 13.58
C TYR A 60 16.78 20.70 12.92
N ASP A 61 17.18 19.71 13.72
CA ASP A 61 17.42 18.35 13.25
C ASP A 61 16.09 17.61 13.20
N ILE A 62 15.67 17.25 12.00
CA ILE A 62 14.39 16.57 11.76
C ILE A 62 14.45 15.11 12.23
N SER A 63 15.63 14.49 12.17
CA SER A 63 15.80 13.09 12.56
C SER A 63 15.69 12.87 14.06
N SER A 64 16.21 13.82 14.86
CA SER A 64 16.16 13.78 16.32
C SER A 64 15.10 14.70 16.93
N SER A 65 14.33 15.42 16.09
CA SER A 65 13.35 16.44 16.51
C SER A 65 13.92 17.45 17.52
N ARG A 66 15.17 17.88 17.32
CA ARG A 66 15.92 18.73 18.26
C ARG A 66 16.32 20.05 17.62
N LEU A 67 16.25 21.14 18.38
CA LEU A 67 16.86 22.42 18.02
C LEU A 67 18.40 22.32 18.12
N ILE A 68 19.09 22.60 17.02
CA ILE A 68 20.56 22.58 16.90
C ILE A 68 21.14 23.94 17.32
N ALA A 69 20.66 25.02 16.71
CA ALA A 69 21.15 26.37 16.93
C ALA A 69 20.02 27.39 16.71
N SER A 70 20.13 28.53 17.39
CA SER A 70 19.20 29.66 17.29
C SER A 70 20.02 30.94 17.16
N TYR A 71 19.77 31.70 16.11
CA TYR A 71 20.42 32.98 15.82
C TYR A 71 19.39 34.09 15.97
N GLY A 72 19.55 34.94 16.98
CA GLY A 72 18.64 36.04 17.23
C GLY A 72 18.78 37.15 16.18
N THR A 73 17.66 37.73 15.75
CA THR A 73 17.64 38.95 14.93
C THR A 73 16.88 40.06 15.65
N PRO A 74 17.12 41.35 15.33
CA PRO A 74 16.41 42.44 15.99
C PRO A 74 14.88 42.32 15.79
N PRO A 75 14.06 42.67 16.82
CA PRO A 75 12.62 42.43 16.80
C PRO A 75 11.86 43.24 15.74
N GLN A 76 12.46 44.32 15.23
CA GLN A 76 11.91 45.17 14.18
C GLN A 76 12.22 44.68 12.77
N THR A 77 12.85 43.51 12.61
CA THR A 77 13.24 42.96 11.30
C THR A 77 12.28 41.89 10.79
N VAL A 78 12.02 41.93 9.49
CA VAL A 78 11.18 40.98 8.77
C VAL A 78 12.04 40.23 7.76
N PHE A 79 11.85 38.92 7.64
CA PHE A 79 12.54 38.13 6.62
C PHE A 79 11.89 38.37 5.26
N THR A 80 12.69 38.62 4.23
CA THR A 80 12.16 38.77 2.86
C THR A 80 12.10 37.45 2.10
N CYS A 81 12.97 36.50 2.46
CA CYS A 81 13.08 35.20 1.81
C CYS A 81 13.50 34.08 2.77
N PRO A 82 13.36 32.80 2.35
CA PRO A 82 13.92 31.67 3.08
C PRO A 82 15.43 31.81 3.35
N PRO A 83 15.91 31.47 4.57
CA PRO A 83 17.33 31.52 4.89
C PRO A 83 18.12 30.46 4.11
N CYS A 84 19.40 30.70 3.84
CA CYS A 84 20.27 29.72 3.18
C CYS A 84 21.33 29.22 4.18
N SER A 85 21.33 27.93 4.49
CA SER A 85 22.29 27.36 5.46
C SER A 85 23.16 26.27 4.83
N LEU A 86 24.47 26.46 4.94
CA LEU A 86 25.51 25.55 4.48
C LEU A 86 26.27 24.96 5.66
N ARG A 87 26.36 23.64 5.70
CA ARG A 87 27.14 22.88 6.68
C ARG A 87 28.36 22.26 6.02
N THR A 88 29.55 22.68 6.42
CA THR A 88 30.83 22.17 5.90
C THR A 88 31.54 21.38 6.99
N ARG A 89 31.98 20.16 6.66
CA ARG A 89 32.82 19.36 7.57
C ARG A 89 34.28 19.65 7.26
N VAL A 90 34.95 20.43 8.12
CA VAL A 90 36.36 20.80 7.94
C VAL A 90 37.29 19.70 8.45
N SER A 91 36.92 19.01 9.53
CA SER A 91 37.61 17.81 10.02
C SER A 91 36.64 16.82 10.65
N ASN A 92 37.12 15.67 11.14
CA ASN A 92 36.25 14.68 11.75
C ASN A 92 35.45 15.22 12.95
N SER A 93 36.05 16.13 13.73
CA SER A 93 35.45 16.76 14.90
C SER A 93 34.98 18.20 14.66
N ARG A 94 35.49 18.88 13.61
CA ARG A 94 35.17 20.28 13.31
C ARG A 94 34.13 20.40 12.22
N VAL A 95 32.98 20.95 12.58
CA VAL A 95 31.88 21.29 11.66
C VAL A 95 31.70 22.80 11.70
N GLU A 96 31.60 23.38 10.51
CA GLU A 96 31.35 24.80 10.28
C GLU A 96 29.96 24.96 9.65
N ARG A 97 29.21 25.96 10.10
CA ARG A 97 27.89 26.33 9.59
C ARG A 97 27.89 27.80 9.20
N ARG A 98 27.41 28.08 7.99
CA ARG A 98 27.21 29.43 7.49
C ARG A 98 25.76 29.57 7.13
N THR A 99 25.06 30.48 7.81
CA THR A 99 23.63 30.74 7.59
C THR A 99 23.46 32.18 7.16
N TYR A 100 22.98 32.36 5.93
CA TYR A 100 22.74 33.65 5.32
C TYR A 100 21.27 33.99 5.37
N VAL A 101 20.98 35.23 5.73
CA VAL A 101 19.62 35.72 5.93
C VAL A 101 19.48 37.09 5.28
N SER A 102 18.39 37.31 4.55
CA SER A 102 17.99 38.64 4.12
C SER A 102 16.91 39.17 5.04
N LEU A 103 17.17 40.35 5.62
CA LEU A 103 16.30 41.03 6.57
C LEU A 103 15.93 42.40 6.01
N ASP A 104 14.66 42.72 6.09
CA ASP A 104 14.15 44.06 5.86
C ASP A 104 13.84 44.76 7.20
N GLY A 105 14.04 46.06 7.24
CA GLY A 105 13.94 46.88 8.45
C GLY A 105 14.00 48.37 8.09
N VAL A 106 14.99 49.11 8.61
CA VAL A 106 15.24 50.49 8.15
C VAL A 106 15.86 50.51 6.76
N LYS A 107 16.69 49.51 6.46
CA LYS A 107 17.32 49.26 5.15
C LYS A 107 17.38 47.75 4.91
N PRO A 108 17.33 47.30 3.65
CA PRO A 108 17.51 45.91 3.30
C PRO A 108 18.96 45.50 3.61
N ARG A 109 19.13 44.48 4.43
CA ARG A 109 20.45 43.98 4.86
C ARG A 109 20.54 42.48 4.71
N ILE A 110 21.76 42.02 4.47
CA ILE A 110 22.11 40.61 4.52
C ILE A 110 22.95 40.35 5.77
N THR A 111 22.68 39.27 6.48
CA THR A 111 23.42 38.86 7.67
C THR A 111 23.90 37.42 7.53
N LEU A 112 25.19 37.22 7.82
CA LEU A 112 25.86 35.93 7.93
C LEU A 112 26.04 35.57 9.40
N PHE A 113 25.48 34.44 9.79
CA PHE A 113 25.80 33.74 11.03
C PHE A 113 26.77 32.61 10.73
N HIS A 114 28.00 32.74 11.22
CA HIS A 114 29.06 31.75 11.08
C HIS A 114 29.31 31.08 12.43
N ASP A 115 28.90 29.81 12.54
CA ASP A 115 29.15 28.93 13.69
C ASP A 115 30.25 27.91 13.36
N PHE A 116 31.23 27.71 14.24
CA PHE A 116 32.17 26.60 14.16
C PHE A 116 32.36 25.87 15.50
N ASN A 117 32.24 24.54 15.46
CA ASN A 117 32.45 23.67 16.63
C ASN A 117 33.95 23.43 16.85
N GLN A 118 34.52 23.96 17.95
CA GLN A 118 35.87 23.63 18.43
C GLN A 118 35.79 22.78 19.71
N GLY A 119 35.76 21.44 19.56
CA GLY A 119 35.88 20.53 20.71
C GLY A 119 34.71 20.57 21.71
N PRO A 120 34.89 19.99 22.92
CA PRO A 120 33.78 19.69 23.84
C PRO A 120 33.18 20.91 24.55
N ASN A 121 33.87 22.06 24.61
CA ASN A 121 33.38 23.25 25.32
C ASN A 121 33.54 24.51 24.44
N GLY A 122 32.54 24.81 23.61
CA GLY A 122 32.38 26.13 22.98
C GLY A 122 31.94 26.09 21.51
N VAL A 123 30.72 26.58 21.26
CA VAL A 123 30.23 27.00 19.93
C VAL A 123 30.67 28.45 19.75
N ASN A 124 31.54 28.74 18.79
CA ASN A 124 31.96 30.12 18.50
C ASN A 124 31.10 30.68 17.36
N LEU A 125 30.29 31.69 17.66
CA LEU A 125 29.44 32.40 16.70
C LEU A 125 30.10 33.71 16.27
N LYS A 126 30.25 33.92 14.97
CA LYS A 126 30.59 35.21 14.36
C LYS A 126 29.41 35.70 13.53
N GLU A 127 29.03 36.96 13.73
CA GLU A 127 27.96 37.62 12.99
C GLU A 127 28.56 38.72 12.12
N PHE A 128 28.17 38.77 10.85
CA PHE A 128 28.54 39.83 9.91
C PHE A 128 27.28 40.30 9.18
N SER A 129 27.00 41.60 9.21
CA SER A 129 25.85 42.19 8.51
C SER A 129 26.30 43.29 7.57
N GLN A 130 25.67 43.37 6.40
CA GLN A 130 25.94 44.39 5.39
C GLN A 130 24.66 44.85 4.69
N ASP A 131 24.56 46.15 4.42
CA ASP A 131 23.46 46.76 3.68
C ASP A 131 23.53 46.35 2.19
N ILE A 132 22.38 45.96 1.63
CA ILE A 132 22.25 45.57 0.23
C ILE A 132 22.14 46.84 -0.63
N LYS A 133 23.03 46.96 -1.62
CA LYS A 133 23.05 48.08 -2.58
C LYS A 133 22.24 47.73 -3.83
N GLY A 134 21.98 48.70 -4.71
CA GLY A 134 21.25 48.49 -5.97
C GLY A 134 19.77 48.85 -5.86
N SER A 135 18.90 48.15 -6.59
CA SER A 135 17.45 48.41 -6.56
C SER A 135 16.83 48.28 -5.15
N SER A 136 15.77 49.04 -4.90
CA SER A 136 15.00 49.06 -3.65
C SER A 136 14.04 47.87 -3.49
N SER A 137 13.94 47.00 -4.49
CA SER A 137 13.12 45.79 -4.46
C SER A 137 13.65 44.79 -3.41
N HIS A 138 12.74 44.10 -2.72
CA HIS A 138 13.11 43.12 -1.70
C HIS A 138 13.75 41.86 -2.33
N VAL A 139 14.57 41.16 -1.54
CA VAL A 139 15.24 39.91 -1.97
C VAL A 139 14.27 38.74 -1.85
N VAL A 140 14.05 38.03 -2.96
CA VAL A 140 13.16 36.86 -3.05
C VAL A 140 13.92 35.55 -2.81
N PHE A 141 15.22 35.51 -3.10
CA PHE A 141 16.04 34.31 -2.96
C PHE A 141 17.48 34.61 -2.55
N VAL A 142 17.99 33.78 -1.64
CA VAL A 142 19.40 33.73 -1.21
C VAL A 142 19.92 32.32 -1.47
N GLY A 143 21.03 32.19 -2.19
CA GLY A 143 21.66 30.91 -2.49
C GLY A 143 23.19 30.97 -2.38
N CYS A 144 23.81 29.95 -1.80
CA CYS A 144 25.28 29.85 -1.82
C CYS A 144 25.75 29.27 -3.15
N VAL A 145 26.85 29.78 -3.70
CA VAL A 145 27.54 29.24 -4.87
C VAL A 145 29.01 28.96 -4.59
N THR A 146 29.62 28.06 -5.36
CA THR A 146 31.06 27.79 -5.26
C THR A 146 31.79 28.52 -6.39
N LEU A 147 32.61 29.51 -6.04
CA LEU A 147 33.42 30.27 -6.98
C LEU A 147 34.79 29.60 -7.13
N ARG A 148 35.16 29.22 -8.36
CA ARG A 148 36.50 28.70 -8.69
C ARG A 148 37.39 29.85 -9.18
N ARG A 149 38.55 30.04 -8.55
CA ARG A 149 39.65 30.84 -9.15
C ARG A 149 40.46 29.95 -10.08
N VAL A 150 40.89 30.53 -11.20
CA VAL A 150 41.76 29.86 -12.19
C VAL A 150 43.20 29.69 -11.65
N ALA A 151 43.59 30.42 -10.60
CA ALA A 151 44.90 30.31 -9.98
C ALA A 151 44.87 29.35 -8.78
N ASN A 152 45.37 28.13 -8.98
CA ASN A 152 45.52 27.02 -8.02
C ASN A 152 44.20 26.43 -7.50
N ASP A 153 43.99 25.15 -7.82
CA ASP A 153 42.78 24.33 -7.57
C ASP A 153 42.45 24.09 -6.06
N SER A 154 43.23 24.70 -5.16
CA SER A 154 43.13 24.56 -3.71
C SER A 154 42.33 25.66 -3.01
N ASP A 155 42.09 26.83 -3.62
CA ASP A 155 41.42 27.97 -2.95
C ASP A 155 39.98 28.16 -3.46
N LYS A 156 39.07 27.31 -2.96
CA LYS A 156 37.63 27.37 -3.28
C LYS A 156 36.94 28.38 -2.37
N ARG A 157 36.35 29.43 -2.96
CA ARG A 157 35.55 30.42 -2.21
C ARG A 157 34.07 30.15 -2.34
N VAL A 158 33.33 30.47 -1.28
CA VAL A 158 31.87 30.45 -1.29
C VAL A 158 31.40 31.86 -1.66
N GLY A 159 30.60 31.96 -2.71
CA GLY A 159 29.85 33.17 -3.03
C GLY A 159 28.40 33.05 -2.57
N VAL A 160 27.70 34.18 -2.47
CA VAL A 160 26.28 34.25 -2.11
C VAL A 160 25.55 35.02 -3.20
N ILE A 161 24.55 34.39 -3.80
CA ILE A 161 23.69 34.98 -4.82
C ILE A 161 22.42 35.51 -4.17
N LEU A 162 22.07 36.74 -4.54
CA LEU A 162 20.83 37.41 -4.18
C LEU A 162 20.03 37.66 -5.46
N VAL A 163 18.75 37.32 -5.42
CA VAL A 163 17.81 37.62 -6.50
C VAL A 163 16.70 38.49 -5.94
N LYS A 164 16.53 39.68 -6.52
CA LYS A 164 15.49 40.64 -6.13
C LYS A 164 14.21 40.43 -6.94
N GLU A 165 13.09 40.96 -6.43
CA GLU A 165 11.76 40.83 -7.06
C GLU A 165 11.72 41.38 -8.50
N ASP A 166 12.51 42.41 -8.79
CA ASP A 166 12.63 43.08 -10.09
C ASP A 166 13.58 42.38 -11.08
N CYS A 167 14.01 41.16 -10.76
CA CYS A 167 14.93 40.36 -11.56
C CYS A 167 16.39 40.89 -11.59
N GLU A 168 16.77 41.79 -10.69
CA GLU A 168 18.19 42.10 -10.44
C GLU A 168 18.87 40.93 -9.70
N ILE A 169 20.03 40.50 -10.20
CA ILE A 169 20.81 39.38 -9.63
C ILE A 169 22.15 39.93 -9.16
N GLN A 170 22.49 39.68 -7.90
CA GLN A 170 23.76 40.10 -7.30
C GLN A 170 24.54 38.90 -6.76
N CYS A 171 25.86 38.98 -6.78
CA CYS A 171 26.75 38.04 -6.10
C CYS A 171 27.66 38.77 -5.12
N GLN A 172 27.75 38.22 -3.93
CA GLN A 172 28.57 38.73 -2.83
C GLN A 172 29.56 37.66 -2.36
N ASP A 173 30.69 38.08 -1.82
CA ASP A 173 31.66 37.18 -1.19
C ASP A 173 31.06 36.56 0.08
N GLY A 174 31.20 35.25 0.27
CA GLY A 174 30.53 34.52 1.34
C GLY A 174 31.08 34.75 2.75
N ASP A 175 32.27 35.34 2.89
CA ASP A 175 32.83 35.63 4.22
C ASP A 175 32.71 37.11 4.57
N SER A 176 32.99 38.00 3.61
CA SER A 176 33.00 39.45 3.81
C SER A 176 31.71 40.17 3.39
N LEU A 177 30.78 39.47 2.70
CA LEU A 177 29.53 40.01 2.14
C LEU A 177 29.72 41.22 1.20
N GLN A 178 30.94 41.40 0.69
CA GLN A 178 31.23 42.45 -0.28
C GLN A 178 30.70 42.07 -1.66
N GLU A 179 30.07 43.02 -2.34
CA GLU A 179 29.55 42.85 -3.69
C GLU A 179 30.68 42.54 -4.68
N GLU A 180 30.62 41.38 -5.32
CA GLU A 180 31.52 40.98 -6.39
C GLU A 180 31.03 41.46 -7.75
N TRP A 181 29.74 41.27 -8.03
CA TRP A 181 29.10 41.73 -9.25
C TRP A 181 27.58 41.85 -9.12
N THR A 182 27.02 42.72 -9.97
CA THR A 182 25.57 42.89 -10.13
C THR A 182 25.18 42.81 -11.60
N SER A 183 24.11 42.08 -11.89
CA SER A 183 23.48 41.98 -13.20
C SER A 183 22.11 42.66 -13.19
N PRO A 184 21.87 43.63 -14.09
CA PRO A 184 20.56 44.26 -14.20
C PRO A 184 19.51 43.31 -14.79
N ALA A 185 18.23 43.59 -14.55
CA ALA A 185 17.10 42.83 -15.08
C ALA A 185 17.10 42.75 -16.62
N SER A 186 17.61 43.78 -17.30
CA SER A 186 17.73 43.82 -18.76
C SER A 186 18.56 42.69 -19.33
N ALA A 187 19.52 42.14 -18.55
CA ALA A 187 20.37 41.02 -18.96
C ALA A 187 19.55 39.75 -19.26
N LEU A 188 18.49 39.51 -18.48
CA LEU A 188 17.67 38.29 -18.58
C LEU A 188 16.79 38.29 -19.82
N PHE A 189 16.40 39.46 -20.30
CA PHE A 189 15.45 39.61 -21.40
C PHE A 189 16.09 39.93 -22.75
N GLN A 190 17.43 39.99 -22.86
CA GLN A 190 18.13 40.38 -24.11
C GLN A 190 17.75 39.53 -25.33
N GLU A 191 17.48 38.24 -25.13
CA GLU A 191 17.11 37.30 -26.21
C GLU A 191 15.59 37.19 -26.42
N SER A 192 14.80 37.74 -25.50
CA SER A 192 13.34 37.64 -25.50
C SER A 192 12.71 38.95 -26.00
N GLN A 193 11.65 38.90 -26.81
CA GLN A 193 10.89 40.10 -27.21
C GLN A 193 10.03 40.70 -26.05
N SER A 194 10.42 40.48 -24.80
CA SER A 194 9.74 40.97 -23.59
C SER A 194 10.53 42.09 -22.93
N ASN A 195 9.88 43.22 -22.67
CA ASN A 195 10.48 44.30 -21.88
C ASN A 195 10.47 43.92 -20.39
N ALA A 196 11.56 44.25 -19.69
CA ALA A 196 11.75 44.00 -18.26
C ALA A 196 10.76 44.77 -17.37
N ASP A 197 10.15 45.85 -17.87
CA ASP A 197 9.48 46.88 -17.06
C ASP A 197 8.30 46.42 -16.17
N ASN A 198 7.86 45.15 -16.23
CA ASN A 198 6.76 44.62 -15.40
C ASN A 198 6.90 43.13 -15.08
N ALA A 199 8.12 42.59 -15.10
CA ALA A 199 8.37 41.19 -14.75
C ALA A 199 8.70 41.09 -13.25
N LYS A 200 7.96 40.23 -12.53
CA LYS A 200 8.22 39.93 -11.11
C LYS A 200 8.69 38.49 -10.96
N VAL A 201 9.70 38.26 -10.12
CA VAL A 201 10.20 36.91 -9.81
C VAL A 201 9.23 36.18 -8.88
N GLU A 202 8.72 35.02 -9.32
CA GLU A 202 7.78 34.19 -8.54
C GLU A 202 8.47 32.97 -7.90
N PHE A 203 9.45 32.38 -8.61
CA PHE A 203 10.17 31.19 -8.13
C PHE A 203 11.64 31.26 -8.55
N VAL A 204 12.54 30.83 -7.66
CA VAL A 204 13.98 30.73 -7.93
C VAL A 204 14.53 29.43 -7.34
N GLN A 205 15.38 28.77 -8.11
CA GLN A 205 16.11 27.59 -7.65
C GLN A 205 17.52 27.57 -8.22
N LEU A 206 18.50 27.30 -7.35
CA LEU A 206 19.88 27.04 -7.74
C LEU A 206 20.09 25.53 -7.97
N THR A 207 20.74 25.17 -9.07
CA THR A 207 21.05 23.78 -9.42
C THR A 207 22.41 23.68 -10.10
N ASP A 208 22.93 22.47 -10.23
CA ASP A 208 24.14 22.17 -10.99
C ASP A 208 23.80 21.83 -12.45
N ALA A 209 24.74 22.14 -13.36
CA ALA A 209 24.56 21.93 -14.79
C ALA A 209 24.45 20.44 -15.15
N TYR A 210 25.09 19.55 -14.37
CA TYR A 210 24.95 18.10 -14.55
C TYR A 210 23.53 17.61 -14.27
N SER A 211 22.88 18.02 -13.17
CA SER A 211 21.47 17.61 -12.94
C SER A 211 20.54 18.19 -14.01
N ALA A 212 20.83 19.39 -14.51
CA ALA A 212 20.09 19.99 -15.61
C ALA A 212 20.33 19.28 -16.95
N SER A 213 21.53 18.76 -17.22
CA SER A 213 21.83 17.99 -18.43
C SER A 213 21.10 16.65 -18.48
N GLN A 214 20.82 16.03 -17.32
CA GLN A 214 20.05 14.79 -17.23
C GLN A 214 18.54 14.99 -17.46
N GLY A 215 18.02 16.21 -17.26
CA GLY A 215 16.59 16.52 -17.33
C GLY A 215 16.27 17.62 -18.34
N ILE A 216 16.07 18.83 -17.83
CA ILE A 216 15.57 20.00 -18.59
C ILE A 216 16.39 20.33 -19.87
N MET A 217 17.70 20.07 -19.89
CA MET A 217 18.58 20.33 -21.04
C MET A 217 18.90 19.06 -21.86
N ARG A 218 18.33 17.90 -21.53
CA ARG A 218 18.72 16.59 -22.10
C ARG A 218 18.61 16.50 -23.62
N LYS A 219 17.59 17.13 -24.22
CA LYS A 219 17.37 17.13 -25.68
C LYS A 219 17.98 18.34 -26.39
N ARG A 220 18.74 19.19 -25.68
CA ARG A 220 19.19 20.51 -26.14
C ARG A 220 20.71 20.56 -26.19
N SER A 221 21.28 19.94 -27.22
CA SER A 221 22.73 19.89 -27.42
C SER A 221 23.36 21.24 -27.72
N ASP A 222 22.57 22.17 -28.23
CA ASP A 222 22.91 23.57 -28.48
C ASP A 222 23.38 24.29 -27.21
N ILE A 223 22.70 24.08 -26.07
CA ILE A 223 23.06 24.75 -24.81
C ILE A 223 24.42 24.27 -24.30
N PHE A 224 24.79 23.01 -24.52
CA PHE A 224 26.07 22.48 -24.03
C PHE A 224 27.28 23.13 -24.70
N THR A 225 27.11 23.70 -25.90
CA THR A 225 28.19 24.42 -26.60
C THR A 225 28.56 25.76 -25.95
N SER A 226 27.66 26.33 -25.13
CA SER A 226 27.92 27.58 -24.40
C SER A 226 28.92 27.41 -23.24
N PHE A 227 29.14 26.16 -22.80
CA PHE A 227 30.07 25.86 -21.72
C PHE A 227 31.50 25.64 -22.25
N PRO A 228 32.53 26.09 -21.51
CA PRO A 228 33.91 25.98 -21.96
C PRO A 228 34.46 24.55 -21.93
N HIS A 229 33.86 23.65 -21.14
CA HIS A 229 34.28 22.26 -21.00
C HIS A 229 33.06 21.34 -20.94
N GLU A 230 33.25 20.05 -21.24
CA GLU A 230 32.20 19.05 -21.13
C GLU A 230 31.71 18.86 -19.68
N ILE A 231 30.38 18.81 -19.51
CA ILE A 231 29.76 18.70 -18.21
C ILE A 231 29.87 17.26 -17.69
N THR A 232 30.55 17.09 -16.56
CA THR A 232 30.76 15.79 -15.90
C THR A 232 30.41 15.90 -14.41
N GLU A 233 29.91 14.81 -13.80
CA GLU A 233 29.42 14.85 -12.41
C GLU A 233 30.51 15.29 -11.41
N ASP A 234 31.72 14.74 -11.54
CA ASP A 234 32.85 15.00 -10.65
C ASP A 234 33.85 16.04 -11.19
N GLY A 235 33.67 16.51 -12.43
CA GLY A 235 34.61 17.38 -13.13
C GLY A 235 34.13 18.83 -13.26
N PHE A 236 33.85 19.26 -14.49
CA PHE A 236 33.29 20.58 -14.79
C PHE A 236 31.77 20.56 -14.60
N ASN A 237 31.30 21.03 -13.45
CA ASN A 237 29.88 21.07 -13.11
C ASN A 237 29.52 22.47 -12.56
N PRO A 238 29.30 23.47 -13.44
CA PRO A 238 28.98 24.82 -12.99
C PRO A 238 27.56 24.90 -12.41
N GLU A 239 27.35 25.86 -11.52
CA GLU A 239 26.03 26.15 -10.97
C GLU A 239 25.27 27.07 -11.91
N ILE A 240 23.98 26.77 -12.09
CA ILE A 240 23.05 27.52 -12.92
C ILE A 240 21.84 27.93 -12.08
N LEU A 241 21.21 29.04 -12.47
CA LEU A 241 20.07 29.62 -11.79
C LEU A 241 18.81 29.43 -12.64
N ILE A 242 17.74 28.94 -12.03
CA ILE A 242 16.43 28.81 -12.67
C ILE A 242 15.49 29.83 -12.03
N LEU A 243 14.87 30.66 -12.85
CA LEU A 243 13.90 31.67 -12.43
C LEU A 243 12.59 31.49 -13.18
N ILE A 244 11.46 31.66 -12.50
CA ILE A 244 10.16 31.84 -13.14
C ILE A 244 9.71 33.27 -12.84
N THR A 245 9.50 34.05 -13.89
CA THR A 245 8.99 35.41 -13.79
C THR A 245 7.56 35.47 -14.30
N LYS A 246 6.73 36.27 -13.63
CA LYS A 246 5.35 36.54 -14.00
C LYS A 246 5.26 37.96 -14.55
N SER A 247 4.66 38.10 -15.73
CA SER A 247 4.31 39.40 -16.30
C SER A 247 2.81 39.60 -16.20
N GLU A 248 2.37 40.61 -15.45
CA GLU A 248 0.94 40.94 -15.30
C GLU A 248 0.34 41.45 -16.62
N LYS A 249 1.09 42.26 -17.37
CA LYS A 249 0.61 42.87 -18.63
C LYS A 249 0.39 41.86 -19.75
N LYS A 250 1.28 40.86 -19.87
CA LYS A 250 1.21 39.82 -20.91
C LYS A 250 0.47 38.57 -20.43
N SER A 251 0.04 38.55 -19.16
CA SER A 251 -0.51 37.38 -18.47
C SER A 251 0.25 36.10 -18.83
N SER A 252 1.58 36.15 -18.72
CA SER A 252 2.46 35.04 -19.09
C SER A 252 3.48 34.79 -17.99
N ARG A 253 3.80 33.51 -17.78
CA ARG A 253 4.94 33.08 -16.96
C ARG A 253 6.08 32.71 -17.88
N THR A 254 7.28 33.16 -17.56
CA THR A 254 8.48 32.86 -18.36
C THR A 254 9.53 32.21 -17.47
N LEU A 255 9.98 31.03 -17.88
CA LEU A 255 11.05 30.27 -17.25
C LEU A 255 12.38 30.67 -17.88
N HIS A 256 13.30 31.14 -17.06
CA HIS A 256 14.66 31.52 -17.43
C HIS A 256 15.64 30.55 -16.79
N ILE A 257 16.52 29.95 -17.59
CA ILE A 257 17.70 29.22 -17.11
C ILE A 257 18.91 30.08 -17.44
N VAL A 258 19.71 30.38 -16.43
CA VAL A 258 20.73 31.41 -16.52
C VAL A 258 22.06 30.87 -16.00
N GLY A 259 23.11 31.02 -16.80
CA GLY A 259 24.47 30.63 -16.48
C GLY A 259 25.24 31.76 -15.81
N LEU A 260 25.80 31.50 -14.62
CA LEU A 260 26.51 32.49 -13.82
C LEU A 260 27.84 32.90 -14.49
N PRO A 261 28.27 34.18 -14.36
CA PRO A 261 29.51 34.66 -14.97
C PRO A 261 30.74 33.98 -14.35
N GLN A 262 31.57 33.33 -15.19
CA GLN A 262 32.73 32.54 -14.75
C GLN A 262 34.09 33.23 -14.93
N ARG A 263 34.18 34.32 -15.72
CA ARG A 263 35.45 35.02 -15.99
C ARG A 263 35.64 36.20 -15.06
N GLU A 264 36.76 36.22 -14.34
CA GLU A 264 37.43 37.46 -13.97
C GLU A 264 38.06 38.04 -15.25
N VAL A 265 37.30 38.80 -16.04
CA VAL A 265 37.93 39.68 -17.02
C VAL A 265 38.63 40.77 -16.22
N SER A 266 39.91 41.01 -16.51
CA SER A 266 40.70 42.09 -15.95
C SER A 266 39.89 43.39 -15.93
N ASN A 267 39.80 44.01 -14.75
CA ASN A 267 39.10 45.27 -14.52
C ASN A 267 39.62 46.36 -15.49
N ILE A 268 38.94 46.50 -16.64
CA ILE A 268 39.00 47.68 -17.49
C ILE A 268 37.63 48.34 -17.33
N GLY A 269 37.50 49.17 -16.31
CA GLY A 269 36.29 49.95 -16.02
C GLY A 269 35.87 49.89 -14.56
N TRP A 270 35.57 51.05 -13.97
CA TRP A 270 35.15 51.24 -12.58
C TRP A 270 33.75 50.68 -12.22
N THR A 271 33.16 49.81 -13.04
CA THR A 271 31.80 49.30 -12.85
C THR A 271 31.81 47.80 -12.53
N LYS A 272 31.34 47.41 -11.33
CA LYS A 272 31.14 46.00 -10.91
C LYS A 272 29.98 45.29 -11.65
N GLN A 273 29.59 45.75 -12.82
CA GLN A 273 28.48 45.17 -13.57
C GLN A 273 28.96 43.97 -14.38
N ARG A 274 28.31 42.81 -14.17
CA ARG A 274 28.52 41.60 -14.98
C ARG A 274 27.16 41.07 -15.41
N TYR A 275 27.01 40.78 -16.69
CA TYR A 275 25.77 40.24 -17.24
C TYR A 275 25.71 38.73 -17.04
N VAL A 276 24.59 38.23 -16.53
CA VAL A 276 24.31 36.79 -16.50
C VAL A 276 23.92 36.32 -17.92
N HIS A 277 24.34 35.12 -18.32
CA HIS A 277 24.05 34.59 -19.65
C HIS A 277 22.77 33.77 -19.66
N SER A 278 21.75 34.19 -20.41
CA SER A 278 20.53 33.39 -20.66
C SER A 278 20.90 32.13 -21.44
N LEU A 279 20.68 30.96 -20.85
CA LEU A 279 20.89 29.66 -21.51
C LEU A 279 19.60 29.16 -22.16
N LEU A 280 18.45 29.45 -21.54
CA LEU A 280 17.15 29.05 -22.05
C LEU A 280 16.04 29.94 -21.50
N THR A 281 15.19 30.43 -22.39
CA THR A 281 13.93 31.11 -22.04
C THR A 281 12.73 30.35 -22.61
N LEU A 282 11.76 29.99 -21.77
CA LEU A 282 10.53 29.31 -22.18
C LEU A 282 9.29 30.04 -21.64
N ASN A 283 8.28 30.23 -22.50
CA ASN A 283 6.98 30.74 -22.07
C ASN A 283 6.10 29.58 -21.60
N ILE A 284 5.57 29.68 -20.38
CA ILE A 284 4.61 28.75 -19.82
C ILE A 284 3.22 29.40 -19.99
N SER A 285 2.35 28.73 -20.73
CA SER A 285 0.98 29.20 -20.95
C SER A 285 0.26 29.36 -19.62
N PHE A 286 -0.24 30.57 -19.38
CA PHE A 286 -1.02 30.95 -18.21
C PHE A 286 -2.42 31.35 -18.70
N VAL A 287 -3.45 30.73 -18.14
CA VAL A 287 -4.85 31.11 -18.43
C VAL A 287 -5.38 31.78 -17.16
N PRO A 288 -5.43 33.12 -17.10
CA PRO A 288 -6.14 33.79 -16.02
C PRO A 288 -7.63 33.49 -16.18
N GLU A 289 -8.22 32.74 -15.26
CA GLU A 289 -9.68 32.70 -15.17
C GLU A 289 -10.18 34.09 -14.72
N LEU A 290 -11.02 34.71 -15.54
CA LEU A 290 -11.60 36.03 -15.29
C LEU A 290 -12.36 36.03 -13.96
N GLY A 291 -11.91 36.81 -12.98
CA GLY A 291 -12.76 37.25 -11.86
C GLY A 291 -12.66 36.50 -10.52
N ARG A 292 -11.60 35.72 -10.25
CA ARG A 292 -11.32 35.24 -8.88
C ARG A 292 -10.08 35.91 -8.31
N LEU A 293 -10.22 36.47 -7.10
CA LEU A 293 -9.12 37.02 -6.31
C LEU A 293 -7.96 36.03 -6.29
N THR A 294 -6.81 36.43 -6.85
CA THR A 294 -5.59 35.63 -7.01
C THR A 294 -5.21 34.96 -5.70
N ARG A 295 -5.51 33.66 -5.55
CA ARG A 295 -4.94 32.83 -4.50
C ARG A 295 -3.48 32.54 -4.82
N ASN A 296 -2.67 32.38 -3.78
CA ASN A 296 -1.24 32.10 -3.88
C ASN A 296 -0.98 30.88 -4.79
N THR A 297 -0.23 31.10 -5.85
CA THR A 297 0.25 30.04 -6.74
C THR A 297 1.49 29.41 -6.13
N SER A 298 1.49 28.08 -6.03
CA SER A 298 2.68 27.36 -5.60
C SER A 298 3.31 26.65 -6.79
N LEU A 299 4.62 26.82 -6.92
CA LEU A 299 5.43 26.29 -8.01
C LEU A 299 6.53 25.41 -7.44
N SER A 300 6.79 24.30 -8.11
CA SER A 300 7.93 23.44 -7.82
C SER A 300 8.54 22.95 -9.12
N VAL A 301 9.84 23.17 -9.29
CA VAL A 301 10.60 22.72 -10.45
C VAL A 301 11.47 21.53 -10.05
N HIS A 302 11.46 20.47 -10.86
CA HIS A 302 12.37 19.35 -10.68
C HIS A 302 13.28 19.21 -11.90
N VAL A 303 14.50 19.69 -11.72
CA VAL A 303 15.49 19.91 -12.78
C VAL A 303 15.86 18.62 -13.51
N SER A 304 16.13 17.54 -12.76
CA SER A 304 16.61 16.27 -13.33
C SER A 304 15.54 15.44 -14.03
N SER A 305 14.26 15.69 -13.76
CA SER A 305 13.16 15.11 -14.56
C SER A 305 12.68 16.04 -15.67
N GLY A 306 13.07 17.32 -15.65
CA GLY A 306 12.57 18.33 -16.58
C GLY A 306 11.07 18.58 -16.44
N THR A 307 10.50 18.54 -15.23
CA THR A 307 9.06 18.80 -15.03
C THR A 307 8.79 19.94 -14.05
N ILE A 308 7.75 20.71 -14.32
CA ILE A 308 7.21 21.77 -13.43
C ILE A 308 5.87 21.31 -12.90
N GLN A 309 5.65 21.46 -11.59
CA GLN A 309 4.35 21.30 -10.97
C GLN A 309 3.86 22.67 -10.49
N GLN A 310 2.62 23.00 -10.83
CA GLN A 310 1.96 24.24 -10.48
C GLN A 310 0.63 23.90 -9.82
N LEU A 311 0.35 24.50 -8.66
CA LEU A 311 -0.95 24.44 -8.00
C LEU A 311 -1.59 25.82 -8.03
N GLU A 312 -2.72 25.91 -8.72
CA GLU A 312 -3.52 27.12 -8.89
C GLU A 312 -5.01 26.78 -8.81
N ASP A 313 -5.77 27.52 -8.00
CA ASP A 313 -7.24 27.37 -7.85
C ASP A 313 -7.72 25.91 -7.75
N ASP A 314 -7.15 25.16 -6.81
CA ASP A 314 -7.45 23.74 -6.54
C ASP A 314 -7.05 22.78 -7.68
N VAL A 315 -6.30 23.23 -8.67
CA VAL A 315 -5.82 22.42 -9.80
C VAL A 315 -4.31 22.31 -9.76
N LEU A 316 -3.82 21.09 -9.59
CA LEU A 316 -2.42 20.73 -9.75
C LEU A 316 -2.16 20.34 -11.21
N THR A 317 -1.40 21.14 -11.93
CA THR A 317 -0.94 20.86 -13.30
C THR A 317 0.54 20.48 -13.29
N GLU A 318 0.91 19.52 -14.13
CA GLU A 318 2.29 19.11 -14.37
C GLU A 318 2.67 19.34 -15.83
N PHE A 319 3.74 20.09 -16.05
CA PHE A 319 4.28 20.43 -17.36
C PHE A 319 5.59 19.69 -17.64
N ASP A 320 5.74 19.17 -18.85
CA ASP A 320 7.00 18.66 -19.40
C ASP A 320 7.79 19.82 -20.03
N LEU A 321 9.09 19.90 -19.74
CA LEU A 321 10.02 20.88 -20.31
C LEU A 321 11.02 20.27 -21.30
N LEU A 322 10.96 18.96 -21.56
CA LEU A 322 11.92 18.28 -22.42
C LEU A 322 11.83 18.72 -23.89
N ASP A 323 10.64 19.12 -24.34
CA ASP A 323 10.42 19.60 -25.71
C ASP A 323 10.62 21.11 -25.81
N SER A 324 10.67 21.65 -27.04
CA SER A 324 10.92 23.07 -27.30
C SER A 324 9.91 24.01 -26.63
N PHE A 325 8.69 23.53 -26.37
CA PHE A 325 7.61 24.25 -25.69
C PHE A 325 7.10 23.43 -24.50
N PRO A 326 6.80 24.06 -23.35
CA PRO A 326 6.20 23.37 -22.21
C PRO A 326 4.87 22.68 -22.59
N LYS A 327 4.76 21.38 -22.36
CA LYS A 327 3.54 20.60 -22.63
C LYS A 327 2.86 20.19 -21.33
N GLU A 328 1.56 20.43 -21.22
CA GLU A 328 0.77 19.93 -20.09
C GLU A 328 0.65 18.40 -20.18
N ILE A 329 1.19 17.68 -19.18
CA ILE A 329 1.13 16.21 -19.11
C ILE A 329 -0.09 15.77 -18.31
N ASN A 330 -0.22 16.30 -17.09
CA ASN A 330 -1.21 15.85 -16.11
C ASN A 330 -1.93 17.04 -15.51
N LYS A 331 -3.24 16.89 -15.30
CA LYS A 331 -4.09 17.86 -14.60
C LYS A 331 -4.89 17.13 -13.53
N LEU A 332 -4.76 17.55 -12.29
CA LEU A 332 -5.45 16.96 -11.14
C LEU A 332 -6.19 18.05 -10.38
N LYS A 333 -7.52 17.99 -10.36
CA LYS A 333 -8.35 18.88 -9.54
C LYS A 333 -8.53 18.28 -8.13
N VAL A 334 -7.99 18.96 -7.12
CA VAL A 334 -8.11 18.65 -5.69
C VAL A 334 -8.77 19.83 -4.99
N LEU A 335 -10.04 19.71 -4.65
CA LEU A 335 -10.81 20.78 -3.98
C LEU A 335 -10.14 21.17 -2.66
N GLY A 336 -10.03 22.48 -2.40
CA GLY A 336 -9.44 23.04 -1.20
C GLY A 336 -7.93 22.82 -1.05
N ALA A 337 -7.20 22.55 -2.13
CA ALA A 337 -5.76 22.32 -2.07
C ALA A 337 -5.00 23.61 -1.74
N GLN A 338 -4.22 23.56 -0.65
CA GLN A 338 -3.48 24.71 -0.13
C GLN A 338 -2.00 24.64 -0.45
N SER A 339 -1.42 23.44 -0.38
CA SER A 339 -0.01 23.21 -0.66
C SER A 339 0.21 21.80 -1.21
N PHE A 340 1.29 21.62 -1.94
CA PHE A 340 1.70 20.32 -2.46
C PHE A 340 3.19 20.09 -2.24
N LEU A 341 3.60 18.83 -2.25
CA LEU A 341 4.99 18.41 -2.14
C LEU A 341 5.20 17.16 -2.99
N ARG A 342 6.16 17.24 -3.92
CA ARG A 342 6.54 16.10 -4.73
C ARG A 342 7.32 15.09 -3.91
N LEU A 343 6.88 13.84 -3.93
CA LEU A 343 7.56 12.73 -3.24
C LEU A 343 8.40 11.90 -4.22
N SER A 344 7.88 11.68 -5.43
CA SER A 344 8.57 10.98 -6.52
C SER A 344 8.08 11.48 -7.88
N ASN A 345 8.46 10.80 -8.97
CA ASN A 345 7.94 11.10 -10.31
C ASN A 345 6.47 10.67 -10.49
N THR A 346 5.94 9.78 -9.65
CA THR A 346 4.57 9.26 -9.79
C THR A 346 3.68 9.55 -8.59
N SER A 347 4.21 10.25 -7.57
CA SER A 347 3.48 10.53 -6.33
C SER A 347 3.72 11.96 -5.86
N THR A 348 2.62 12.65 -5.59
CA THR A 348 2.59 14.02 -5.07
C THR A 348 1.69 14.06 -3.85
N MET A 349 2.20 14.58 -2.74
CA MET A 349 1.43 14.84 -1.53
C MET A 349 0.74 16.19 -1.67
N VAL A 350 -0.54 16.26 -1.31
CA VAL A 350 -1.34 17.49 -1.35
C VAL A 350 -2.04 17.66 0.00
N SER A 351 -2.01 18.88 0.53
CA SER A 351 -2.78 19.25 1.72
C SER A 351 -4.05 19.99 1.32
N SER A 352 -5.20 19.52 1.81
CA SER A 352 -6.52 20.13 1.57
C SER A 352 -7.34 20.17 2.86
N GLY A 353 -7.70 21.38 3.31
CA GLY A 353 -8.78 21.63 4.28
C GLY A 353 -8.77 20.82 5.59
N GLY A 354 -7.61 20.36 6.08
CA GLY A 354 -7.49 19.50 7.26
C GLY A 354 -7.17 18.02 6.96
N VAL A 355 -6.95 17.66 5.70
CA VAL A 355 -6.56 16.32 5.28
C VAL A 355 -5.28 16.40 4.45
N ILE A 356 -4.40 15.41 4.62
CA ILE A 356 -3.22 15.24 3.77
C ILE A 356 -3.38 13.94 2.99
N SER A 357 -3.31 14.05 1.67
CA SER A 357 -3.50 12.92 0.76
C SER A 357 -2.34 12.81 -0.20
N ILE A 358 -1.93 11.59 -0.50
CA ILE A 358 -0.96 11.31 -1.57
C ILE A 358 -1.75 10.94 -2.82
N TYR A 359 -1.45 11.62 -3.92
CA TYR A 359 -2.06 11.40 -5.22
C TYR A 359 -1.03 10.91 -6.23
N ASN A 360 -1.49 10.13 -7.20
CA ASN A 360 -0.77 9.87 -8.42
C ASN A 360 -1.32 10.79 -9.52
N PRO A 361 -0.59 11.84 -9.95
CA PRO A 361 -1.11 12.80 -10.93
C PRO A 361 -1.36 12.15 -12.30
N LYS A 362 -0.56 11.14 -12.69
CA LYS A 362 -0.68 10.45 -13.98
C LYS A 362 -1.97 9.62 -14.10
N TYR A 363 -2.37 8.95 -13.02
CA TYR A 363 -3.59 8.13 -12.99
C TYR A 363 -4.78 8.83 -12.35
N GLN A 364 -4.60 10.05 -11.84
CA GLN A 364 -5.60 10.82 -11.09
C GLN A 364 -6.20 10.02 -9.93
N CYS A 365 -5.36 9.23 -9.26
CA CYS A 365 -5.78 8.34 -8.18
C CYS A 365 -5.27 8.83 -6.83
N ARG A 366 -6.10 8.64 -5.79
CA ARG A 366 -5.71 8.90 -4.41
C ARG A 366 -5.11 7.63 -3.82
N LEU A 367 -3.82 7.66 -3.50
CA LEU A 367 -3.06 6.50 -3.00
C LEU A 367 -3.24 6.30 -1.49
N ALA A 368 -3.17 7.38 -0.71
CA ALA A 368 -3.33 7.32 0.74
C ALA A 368 -3.85 8.64 1.28
N THR A 369 -4.44 8.62 2.47
CA THR A 369 -5.05 9.80 3.10
C THR A 369 -4.94 9.70 4.61
N VAL A 370 -4.57 10.80 5.26
CA VAL A 370 -4.55 10.93 6.70
C VAL A 370 -5.26 12.23 7.11
N ASN A 371 -6.02 12.17 8.19
CA ASN A 371 -6.66 13.35 8.76
C ASN A 371 -5.63 14.11 9.62
N LEU A 372 -5.65 15.44 9.54
CA LEU A 372 -4.88 16.32 10.39
C LEU A 372 -5.68 16.54 11.68
N ASP A 373 -5.49 15.65 12.67
CA ASP A 373 -6.10 15.79 14.00
C ASP A 373 -5.49 16.99 14.74
N MET A 374 -5.93 18.21 14.41
CA MET A 374 -5.46 19.48 15.01
C MET A 374 -5.67 19.54 16.54
N ALA A 375 -6.52 18.68 17.09
CA ALA A 375 -6.74 18.53 18.54
C ALA A 375 -5.51 17.97 19.28
N ILE A 376 -4.72 17.10 18.64
CA ILE A 376 -3.49 16.50 19.22
C ILE A 376 -2.33 17.51 19.21
N LEU A 377 -2.38 18.49 18.29
CA LEU A 377 -1.37 19.55 18.13
C LEU A 377 -1.59 20.75 19.07
N LYS A 378 -2.67 20.78 19.85
CA LYS A 378 -2.84 21.74 20.95
C LYS A 378 -1.96 21.28 22.12
N SER A 379 -0.84 21.96 22.32
CA SER A 379 0.10 21.67 23.39
C SER A 379 -0.59 21.57 24.77
N VAL A 380 -0.27 20.51 25.51
CA VAL A 380 -0.80 20.17 26.85
C VAL A 380 -0.28 21.09 27.97
N LYS A 381 0.45 22.18 27.70
CA LYS A 381 0.96 23.07 28.75
C LYS A 381 1.00 24.54 28.34
N ARG A 382 -0.16 25.21 28.36
CA ARG A 382 -0.37 26.60 28.83
C ARG A 382 -1.82 26.99 28.56
N LYS A 383 -2.63 26.99 29.61
CA LYS A 383 -3.98 27.54 29.61
C LYS A 383 -3.86 29.07 29.59
N ARG A 384 -4.09 29.69 28.42
CA ARG A 384 -4.53 31.09 28.34
C ARG A 384 -5.55 31.22 27.22
N ASP A 385 -6.69 31.78 27.59
CA ASP A 385 -7.84 32.01 26.74
C ASP A 385 -7.50 33.06 25.68
N SER A 386 -7.51 32.65 24.41
CA SER A 386 -7.74 33.56 23.29
C SER A 386 -8.48 32.78 22.19
N ILE A 387 -9.77 33.10 22.06
CA ILE A 387 -10.67 32.61 21.02
C ILE A 387 -10.37 33.42 19.76
N GLU A 388 -9.59 32.88 18.80
CA GLU A 388 -9.48 33.42 17.44
C GLU A 388 -9.12 32.31 16.42
N PRO A 389 -9.45 32.46 15.12
CA PRO A 389 -9.72 31.35 14.22
C PRO A 389 -8.41 30.76 13.72
N THR A 390 -8.03 29.58 14.22
CA THR A 390 -6.96 28.80 13.60
C THR A 390 -7.41 28.42 12.20
N GLY A 391 -6.97 29.15 11.19
CA GLY A 391 -7.09 28.73 9.81
C GLY A 391 -6.52 27.33 9.68
N ASN A 392 -7.29 26.39 9.12
CA ASN A 392 -6.86 25.02 8.83
C ASN A 392 -5.86 24.99 7.66
N SER A 393 -4.84 25.85 7.70
CA SER A 393 -3.83 25.97 6.66
C SER A 393 -2.61 25.12 7.01
N CYS A 394 -2.33 24.10 6.20
CA CYS A 394 -1.14 23.28 6.33
C CYS A 394 -0.26 23.45 5.08
N LYS A 395 0.97 23.90 5.29
CA LYS A 395 1.96 24.14 4.24
C LYS A 395 2.99 23.02 4.24
N LEU A 396 2.98 22.17 3.22
CA LEU A 396 4.00 21.15 3.01
C LEU A 396 5.33 21.83 2.64
N LEU A 397 6.44 21.44 3.30
CA LEU A 397 7.73 22.12 3.16
C LEU A 397 8.73 21.29 2.36
N SER A 398 9.12 20.12 2.90
CA SER A 398 10.26 19.35 2.40
C SER A 398 10.10 17.86 2.64
N TYR A 399 10.58 17.05 1.70
CA TYR A 399 10.63 15.59 1.83
C TYR A 399 12.06 15.09 2.03
N PHE A 400 12.28 14.16 2.98
CA PHE A 400 13.57 13.53 3.26
C PHE A 400 13.54 12.04 2.92
N PRO A 401 13.93 11.66 1.68
CA PRO A 401 13.75 10.29 1.18
C PRO A 401 14.42 9.19 2.03
N LYS A 402 15.55 9.50 2.67
CA LYS A 402 16.27 8.53 3.51
C LYS A 402 15.55 8.21 4.81
N LEU A 403 14.78 9.17 5.34
CA LEU A 403 14.01 9.01 6.57
C LEU A 403 12.58 8.53 6.28
N GLY A 404 12.12 8.66 5.03
CA GLY A 404 10.71 8.44 4.69
C GLY A 404 9.78 9.48 5.32
N LEU A 405 10.30 10.66 5.65
CA LEU A 405 9.61 11.68 6.45
C LEU A 405 9.37 12.93 5.61
N ALA A 406 8.10 13.35 5.52
CA ALA A 406 7.71 14.64 4.96
C ALA A 406 7.47 15.65 6.10
N VAL A 407 7.95 16.86 5.95
CA VAL A 407 7.82 17.93 6.95
C VAL A 407 6.84 18.98 6.45
N ALA A 408 5.93 19.40 7.33
CA ALA A 408 4.93 20.42 7.03
C ALA A 408 4.80 21.40 8.20
N LEU A 409 4.22 22.57 7.91
CA LEU A 409 3.90 23.60 8.88
C LEU A 409 2.38 23.70 9.02
N ALA A 410 1.86 23.40 10.21
CA ALA A 410 0.44 23.54 10.53
C ALA A 410 0.28 24.65 11.59
N GLY A 411 -0.12 25.84 11.16
CA GLY A 411 -0.12 27.03 12.01
C GLY A 411 1.30 27.39 12.47
N ASN A 412 1.57 27.27 13.76
CA ASN A 412 2.90 27.47 14.36
C ASN A 412 3.63 26.15 14.66
N ASN A 413 3.04 24.99 14.37
CA ASN A 413 3.65 23.70 14.68
C ASN A 413 4.36 23.13 13.46
N LEU A 414 5.63 22.77 13.65
CA LEU A 414 6.38 21.97 12.69
C LEU A 414 6.02 20.50 12.89
N ILE A 415 5.42 19.88 11.87
CA ILE A 415 4.92 18.51 11.93
C ILE A 415 5.70 17.60 10.98
N GLY A 416 5.93 16.37 11.42
CA GLY A 416 6.51 15.28 10.66
C GLY A 416 5.43 14.27 10.26
N ILE A 417 5.44 13.85 9.00
CA ILE A 417 4.49 12.89 8.44
C ILE A 417 5.31 11.71 7.89
N GLN A 418 5.28 10.61 8.63
CA GLN A 418 6.01 9.40 8.24
C GLN A 418 5.25 8.69 7.11
N ILE A 419 5.97 8.45 6.01
CA ILE A 419 5.47 7.78 4.82
C ILE A 419 6.11 6.40 4.79
N GLU A 420 5.29 5.37 5.00
CA GLU A 420 5.72 3.99 4.84
C GLU A 420 5.48 3.56 3.39
N CYS A 421 6.57 3.20 2.71
CA CYS A 421 6.57 2.75 1.33
C CYS A 421 7.32 1.43 1.21
N ARG A 422 7.01 0.66 0.15
CA ARG A 422 7.74 -0.56 -0.18
C ARG A 422 9.23 -0.28 -0.27
N THR A 423 10.03 -1.13 0.33
CA THR A 423 11.47 -1.13 0.12
C THR A 423 11.82 -1.91 -1.13
N ASP A 424 12.72 -1.38 -1.96
CA ASP A 424 13.31 -2.13 -3.08
C ASP A 424 14.11 -3.34 -2.55
N ARG A 425 14.57 -4.22 -3.46
CA ARG A 425 15.44 -5.38 -3.15
C ARG A 425 16.69 -5.01 -2.35
N HIS A 426 17.09 -3.74 -2.40
CA HIS A 426 18.21 -3.15 -1.67
C HIS A 426 17.82 -2.40 -0.38
N GLY A 427 16.59 -2.58 0.12
CA GLY A 427 16.13 -1.95 1.38
C GLY A 427 15.83 -0.45 1.28
N ARG A 428 15.82 0.14 0.07
CA ARG A 428 15.56 1.58 -0.12
C ARG A 428 14.07 1.85 -0.26
N PRO A 429 13.48 2.81 0.46
CA PRO A 429 12.05 3.13 0.34
C PRO A 429 11.76 3.67 -1.07
N LEU A 430 10.88 2.98 -1.80
CA LEU A 430 10.43 3.32 -3.13
C LEU A 430 9.08 4.02 -3.03
N VAL A 431 9.10 5.35 -3.09
CA VAL A 431 7.88 6.19 -3.00
C VAL A 431 7.19 6.31 -4.37
N SER A 432 7.29 5.30 -5.24
CA SER A 432 6.60 5.32 -6.54
C SER A 432 5.33 4.49 -6.49
N GLY A 433 4.18 5.09 -6.81
CA GLY A 433 2.93 4.35 -6.99
C GLY A 433 3.00 3.48 -8.24
N LEU A 434 2.75 2.17 -8.09
CA LEU A 434 2.61 1.26 -9.23
C LEU A 434 1.20 1.39 -9.83
N LEU A 435 1.03 0.91 -11.06
CA LEU A 435 -0.29 0.86 -11.70
C LEU A 435 -1.30 0.11 -10.83
N ILE A 436 -0.88 -1.00 -10.22
CA ILE A 436 -1.73 -1.82 -9.35
C ILE A 436 -2.30 -1.04 -8.16
N ASP A 437 -1.55 -0.06 -7.62
CA ASP A 437 -2.00 0.79 -6.51
C ASP A 437 -3.04 1.84 -6.95
N SER A 438 -3.15 2.07 -8.26
CA SER A 438 -4.09 3.04 -8.86
C SER A 438 -5.39 2.37 -9.35
N ILE A 439 -5.47 1.04 -9.37
CA ILE A 439 -6.67 0.32 -9.82
C ILE A 439 -7.76 0.39 -8.74
N GLY A 440 -8.93 0.93 -9.11
CA GLY A 440 -10.09 1.06 -8.20
C GLY A 440 -10.09 2.32 -7.33
N GLY A 441 -9.03 3.14 -7.36
CA GLY A 441 -8.89 4.38 -6.58
C GLY A 441 -9.31 5.66 -7.32
N SER A 442 -10.18 5.55 -8.34
CA SER A 442 -10.63 6.72 -9.10
C SER A 442 -11.39 7.67 -8.20
N PHE A 443 -10.98 8.93 -8.19
CA PHE A 443 -11.66 9.99 -7.46
C PHE A 443 -13.08 10.19 -8.05
N SER A 444 -14.10 10.02 -7.21
CA SER A 444 -15.52 10.23 -7.58
C SER A 444 -15.74 11.70 -7.90
N GLY A 445 -15.74 12.06 -9.19
CA GLY A 445 -16.00 13.42 -9.64
C GLY A 445 -15.24 13.88 -10.89
N GLN A 446 -14.34 13.06 -11.45
CA GLN A 446 -13.63 13.40 -12.69
C GLN A 446 -14.10 12.53 -13.87
N THR A 447 -14.75 13.16 -14.84
CA THR A 447 -14.99 12.59 -16.17
C THR A 447 -13.64 12.56 -16.90
N ARG A 448 -13.17 11.38 -17.29
CA ARG A 448 -11.98 11.27 -18.14
C ARG A 448 -12.29 11.94 -19.48
N HIS A 449 -11.52 12.97 -19.86
CA HIS A 449 -11.40 13.36 -21.26
C HIS A 449 -10.57 12.27 -21.95
N ILE A 450 -11.24 11.24 -22.47
CA ILE A 450 -10.65 10.35 -23.46
C ILE A 450 -10.57 11.17 -24.74
N LEU A 451 -9.35 11.39 -25.24
CA LEU A 451 -9.13 11.91 -26.58
C LEU A 451 -9.88 11.00 -27.57
N ASP A 452 -10.82 11.57 -28.32
CA ASP A 452 -11.53 10.92 -29.42
C ASP A 452 -10.53 10.52 -30.50
N VAL A 453 -9.90 9.36 -30.34
CA VAL A 453 -9.20 8.67 -31.41
C VAL A 453 -10.16 7.60 -31.93
N ASN A 454 -10.85 7.95 -33.01
CA ASN A 454 -11.62 7.01 -33.83
C ASN A 454 -10.69 5.89 -34.30
N LEU A 455 -10.73 4.74 -33.62
CA LEU A 455 -10.08 3.51 -34.08
C LEU A 455 -11.16 2.45 -34.38
N PRO A 456 -11.24 1.94 -35.63
CA PRO A 456 -12.28 1.01 -36.03
C PRO A 456 -12.13 -0.34 -35.31
N SER A 457 -13.26 -0.89 -34.84
CA SER A 457 -13.32 -2.11 -34.06
C SER A 457 -12.90 -3.35 -34.87
N LYS A 458 -11.68 -3.83 -34.66
CA LYS A 458 -11.32 -5.23 -34.94
C LYS A 458 -11.29 -6.02 -33.63
N LYS A 459 -12.10 -7.07 -33.54
CA LYS A 459 -12.16 -7.99 -32.40
C LYS A 459 -10.85 -8.79 -32.32
N PRO A 460 -10.15 -8.82 -31.18
CA PRO A 460 -9.16 -9.85 -30.92
C PRO A 460 -9.80 -11.03 -30.16
N SER A 461 -9.51 -12.23 -30.65
CA SER A 461 -9.82 -13.52 -30.05
C SER A 461 -9.04 -13.75 -28.75
N SER A 462 -9.75 -14.25 -27.74
CA SER A 462 -9.32 -15.07 -26.59
C SER A 462 -7.84 -15.06 -26.15
N LYS A 463 -7.59 -14.52 -24.95
CA LYS A 463 -7.09 -15.23 -23.74
C LYS A 463 -6.84 -14.24 -22.60
N LEU A 464 -7.24 -14.64 -21.39
CA LEU A 464 -7.02 -14.01 -20.07
C LEU A 464 -7.76 -12.69 -19.79
N GLN A 465 -8.95 -12.79 -19.19
CA GLN A 465 -9.66 -11.66 -18.58
C GLN A 465 -9.39 -11.62 -17.07
N THR A 466 -8.45 -10.77 -16.66
CA THR A 466 -8.43 -10.20 -15.32
C THR A 466 -9.59 -9.20 -15.19
N LEU A 467 -10.23 -9.21 -14.02
CA LEU A 467 -11.41 -8.42 -13.66
C LEU A 467 -11.23 -6.94 -13.98
N LYS A 468 -11.81 -6.48 -15.09
CA LYS A 468 -11.99 -5.06 -15.39
C LYS A 468 -13.20 -4.53 -14.60
N PRO A 469 -13.13 -3.33 -13.99
CA PRO A 469 -14.33 -2.67 -13.51
C PRO A 469 -15.26 -2.40 -14.69
N ILE A 470 -16.49 -2.83 -14.54
CA ILE A 470 -17.54 -2.84 -15.55
C ILE A 470 -17.77 -1.41 -16.04
N GLN A 471 -17.30 -1.12 -17.26
CA GLN A 471 -17.80 -0.01 -18.05
C GLN A 471 -19.25 -0.31 -18.43
N HIS A 472 -20.11 0.66 -18.16
CA HIS A 472 -21.51 0.67 -18.52
C HIS A 472 -21.68 0.36 -20.02
N ALA A 473 -22.31 -0.76 -20.33
CA ALA A 473 -22.92 -0.96 -21.63
C ALA A 473 -24.22 -0.15 -21.63
N GLY A 474 -24.33 0.79 -22.56
CA GLY A 474 -25.45 1.73 -22.64
C GLY A 474 -26.78 1.05 -22.94
N ARG A 475 -27.65 0.98 -21.93
CA ARG A 475 -29.09 1.21 -22.08
C ARG A 475 -29.49 2.26 -21.04
N THR A 476 -29.95 3.41 -21.53
CA THR A 476 -30.29 4.58 -20.71
C THR A 476 -31.38 4.27 -19.68
N MET A 477 -31.16 4.65 -18.41
CA MET A 477 -32.06 4.59 -17.24
C MET A 477 -33.52 5.05 -17.50
N LYS A 478 -33.74 5.85 -18.55
CA LYS A 478 -35.05 6.31 -19.01
C LYS A 478 -35.92 5.21 -19.65
N SER A 479 -35.36 4.12 -20.17
CA SER A 479 -36.16 3.00 -20.71
C SER A 479 -36.62 2.06 -19.61
N LEU A 480 -35.73 1.63 -18.71
CA LEU A 480 -36.03 0.78 -17.55
C LEU A 480 -37.09 1.39 -16.63
N SER A 481 -36.96 2.68 -16.32
CA SER A 481 -37.94 3.41 -15.50
C SER A 481 -39.31 3.57 -16.15
N LYS A 482 -39.48 3.39 -17.48
CA LYS A 482 -40.81 3.38 -18.13
C LYS A 482 -41.49 2.03 -18.00
N HIS A 483 -40.74 0.94 -18.11
CA HIS A 483 -41.29 -0.41 -18.04
C HIS A 483 -41.49 -0.94 -16.60
N LEU A 484 -40.84 -0.34 -15.60
CA LEU A 484 -41.03 -0.66 -14.18
C LEU A 484 -42.17 0.13 -13.50
N LYS A 485 -42.73 1.18 -14.12
CA LYS A 485 -43.86 1.94 -13.57
C LYS A 485 -45.14 1.13 -13.32
N PRO A 486 -45.53 0.15 -14.16
CA PRO A 486 -46.69 -0.69 -13.89
C PRO A 486 -46.50 -1.51 -12.60
N LEU A 487 -45.29 -2.02 -12.39
CA LEU A 487 -44.91 -2.79 -11.21
C LEU A 487 -44.85 -1.90 -9.96
N GLU A 488 -44.32 -0.69 -10.06
CA GLU A 488 -44.35 0.27 -8.95
C GLU A 488 -45.78 0.66 -8.58
N ARG A 489 -46.68 0.79 -9.57
CA ARG A 489 -48.10 1.04 -9.33
C ARG A 489 -48.81 -0.14 -8.66
N SER A 490 -48.55 -1.39 -9.07
CA SER A 490 -49.16 -2.57 -8.43
C SER A 490 -48.61 -2.81 -7.02
N LEU A 491 -47.31 -2.60 -6.80
CA LEU A 491 -46.68 -2.72 -5.48
C LEU A 491 -47.16 -1.61 -4.52
N SER A 492 -47.34 -0.38 -5.00
CA SER A 492 -47.88 0.74 -4.20
C SER A 492 -49.37 0.59 -3.85
N LYS A 493 -50.12 -0.17 -4.66
CA LYS A 493 -51.54 -0.48 -4.43
C LYS A 493 -51.76 -1.75 -3.60
N GLY A 494 -50.69 -2.50 -3.29
CA GLY A 494 -50.76 -3.76 -2.53
C GLY A 494 -51.38 -4.94 -3.30
N THR A 495 -51.57 -4.83 -4.61
CA THR A 495 -52.25 -5.85 -5.44
C THR A 495 -51.30 -6.80 -6.17
N CYS A 496 -49.99 -6.67 -5.97
CA CYS A 496 -48.99 -7.51 -6.65
C CYS A 496 -48.86 -8.85 -5.92
N THR A 497 -49.15 -9.96 -6.62
CA THR A 497 -48.88 -11.31 -6.10
C THR A 497 -47.39 -11.66 -6.27
N GLU A 498 -46.88 -12.58 -5.45
CA GLU A 498 -45.48 -13.06 -5.51
C GLU A 498 -45.15 -13.65 -6.90
N GLU A 499 -46.12 -14.33 -7.52
CA GLU A 499 -45.99 -14.98 -8.83
C GLU A 499 -45.93 -13.98 -9.99
N GLU A 500 -46.68 -12.87 -9.92
CA GLU A 500 -46.62 -11.79 -10.91
C GLU A 500 -45.24 -11.10 -10.90
N PHE A 501 -44.66 -10.93 -9.72
CA PHE A 501 -43.31 -10.38 -9.58
C PHE A 501 -42.26 -11.31 -10.18
N ASP A 502 -42.32 -12.61 -9.87
CA ASP A 502 -41.43 -13.62 -10.43
C ASP A 502 -41.55 -13.71 -11.96
N HIS A 503 -42.77 -13.68 -12.51
CA HIS A 503 -42.99 -13.71 -13.96
C HIS A 503 -42.42 -12.47 -14.67
N LEU A 504 -42.49 -11.30 -14.04
CA LEU A 504 -41.92 -10.07 -14.62
C LEU A 504 -40.39 -10.07 -14.59
N ILE A 505 -39.78 -10.55 -13.51
CA ILE A 505 -38.31 -10.68 -13.46
C ILE A 505 -37.80 -11.72 -14.46
N SER A 506 -38.51 -12.85 -14.64
CA SER A 506 -38.13 -13.88 -15.61
C SER A 506 -38.12 -13.38 -17.06
N LEU A 507 -39.08 -12.51 -17.43
CA LEU A 507 -39.14 -11.84 -18.73
C LEU A 507 -37.89 -10.97 -19.01
N TYR A 508 -37.34 -10.30 -18.00
CA TYR A 508 -36.15 -9.46 -18.17
C TYR A 508 -34.85 -10.25 -18.17
N VAL A 509 -34.78 -11.30 -17.35
CA VAL A 509 -33.60 -12.17 -17.27
C VAL A 509 -33.52 -13.12 -18.47
N SER A 510 -34.61 -13.24 -19.25
CA SER A 510 -34.73 -14.17 -20.39
C SER A 510 -34.40 -15.61 -19.98
N GLN A 511 -34.77 -15.98 -18.76
CA GLN A 511 -34.48 -17.28 -18.16
C GLN A 511 -35.66 -17.75 -17.31
N ASP A 512 -35.88 -19.06 -17.35
CA ASP A 512 -36.79 -19.74 -16.43
C ASP A 512 -36.17 -19.75 -15.02
N LEU A 513 -36.78 -19.03 -14.08
CA LEU A 513 -36.32 -18.87 -12.70
C LEU A 513 -36.29 -20.20 -11.92
N THR A 514 -36.88 -21.28 -12.48
CA THR A 514 -36.96 -22.61 -11.85
C THR A 514 -35.80 -23.54 -12.20
N LYS A 515 -34.95 -23.20 -13.19
CA LYS A 515 -33.87 -24.08 -13.64
C LYS A 515 -32.55 -23.77 -12.90
N PRO A 516 -31.90 -24.77 -12.27
CA PRO A 516 -30.59 -24.57 -11.65
C PRO A 516 -29.55 -24.18 -12.72
N ALA A 517 -28.61 -23.31 -12.35
CA ALA A 517 -27.57 -22.80 -13.23
C ALA A 517 -26.57 -23.91 -13.65
N ILE A 518 -26.94 -24.72 -14.65
CA ILE A 518 -26.08 -25.79 -15.21
C ILE A 518 -25.05 -25.24 -16.22
N SER A 519 -25.04 -23.93 -16.47
CA SER A 519 -24.20 -23.32 -17.52
C SER A 519 -23.15 -22.38 -16.92
N ASN A 520 -21.87 -22.73 -17.08
CA ASN A 520 -20.69 -21.88 -16.86
C ASN A 520 -20.64 -20.60 -17.74
N LYS A 521 -21.74 -20.23 -18.41
CA LYS A 521 -21.88 -18.93 -19.07
C LYS A 521 -22.48 -17.95 -18.08
N ILE A 522 -21.62 -17.10 -17.52
CA ILE A 522 -22.04 -15.87 -16.84
C ILE A 522 -22.79 -15.02 -17.87
N LEU A 523 -24.12 -15.12 -17.89
CA LEU A 523 -24.97 -14.22 -18.65
C LEU A 523 -24.80 -12.82 -18.05
N LYS A 524 -24.48 -11.85 -18.90
CA LYS A 524 -24.25 -10.47 -18.50
C LYS A 524 -25.61 -9.81 -18.20
N ILE A 525 -26.13 -10.06 -17.00
CA ILE A 525 -27.38 -9.48 -16.51
C ILE A 525 -27.13 -8.03 -16.08
N ASP A 526 -28.09 -7.15 -16.37
CA ASP A 526 -28.00 -5.74 -15.97
C ASP A 526 -28.10 -5.61 -14.45
N LYS A 527 -27.03 -5.08 -13.83
CA LYS A 527 -26.93 -4.84 -12.37
C LYS A 527 -28.11 -4.02 -11.82
N GLU A 528 -28.74 -3.20 -12.66
CA GLU A 528 -29.87 -2.36 -12.27
C GLU A 528 -31.11 -3.16 -11.88
N ILE A 529 -31.37 -4.28 -12.54
CA ILE A 529 -32.50 -5.18 -12.23
C ILE A 529 -32.25 -5.89 -10.90
N ILE A 530 -31.01 -6.35 -10.68
CA ILE A 530 -30.59 -7.01 -9.44
C ILE A 530 -30.78 -6.06 -8.25
N ILE A 531 -30.31 -4.82 -8.36
CA ILE A 531 -30.45 -3.83 -7.29
C ILE A 531 -31.93 -3.44 -7.10
N TYR A 532 -32.74 -3.39 -8.17
CA TYR A 532 -34.18 -3.15 -8.06
C TYR A 532 -34.87 -4.28 -7.27
N ALA A 533 -34.63 -5.54 -7.63
CA ALA A 533 -35.19 -6.69 -6.92
C ALA A 533 -34.80 -6.69 -5.44
N LEU A 534 -33.51 -6.50 -5.12
CA LEU A 534 -33.02 -6.42 -3.74
C LEU A 534 -33.65 -5.26 -2.95
N SER A 535 -33.96 -4.13 -3.60
CA SER A 535 -34.59 -2.97 -2.93
C SER A 535 -36.05 -3.20 -2.52
N LYS A 536 -36.70 -4.21 -3.12
CA LYS A 536 -38.08 -4.61 -2.83
C LYS A 536 -38.13 -5.78 -1.85
N ILE A 537 -37.16 -6.70 -1.92
CA ILE A 537 -37.04 -7.84 -1.02
C ILE A 537 -36.63 -7.36 0.38
N PHE A 538 -35.58 -6.52 0.47
CA PHE A 538 -35.02 -6.09 1.76
C PHE A 538 -35.52 -4.70 2.16
N THR A 539 -35.78 -4.56 3.46
CA THR A 539 -36.08 -3.30 4.16
C THR A 539 -35.25 -3.18 5.43
N MET A 540 -35.13 -1.96 5.93
CA MET A 540 -34.55 -1.70 7.24
C MET A 540 -35.67 -1.24 8.17
N SER A 541 -35.89 -1.97 9.26
CA SER A 541 -36.81 -1.54 10.32
C SER A 541 -36.09 -0.54 11.23
N GLN A 542 -36.65 0.66 11.34
CA GLN A 542 -36.19 1.70 12.26
C GLN A 542 -37.19 1.75 13.41
N PHE A 543 -36.98 0.90 14.42
CA PHE A 543 -37.72 1.03 15.68
C PHE A 543 -37.02 2.07 16.55
N ASP A 544 -37.78 3.01 17.12
CA ASP A 544 -37.36 4.27 17.76
C ASP A 544 -36.46 4.17 19.02
N SER A 545 -35.70 3.10 19.19
CA SER A 545 -34.64 2.99 20.21
C SER A 545 -33.63 1.86 19.99
N SER A 546 -33.70 1.11 18.88
CA SER A 546 -32.81 -0.03 18.60
C SER A 546 -32.09 0.15 17.26
N LYS A 547 -30.82 -0.30 17.22
CA LYS A 547 -29.95 -0.36 16.03
C LYS A 547 -30.71 -0.82 14.77
N PRO A 548 -30.38 -0.30 13.57
CA PRO A 548 -31.07 -0.63 12.32
C PRO A 548 -31.01 -2.15 12.06
N ARG A 549 -32.19 -2.77 11.91
CA ARG A 549 -32.32 -4.23 11.68
C ARG A 549 -32.83 -4.53 10.27
N LEU A 550 -32.15 -5.46 9.60
CA LEU A 550 -32.54 -5.92 8.27
C LEU A 550 -33.78 -6.82 8.38
N SER A 551 -34.76 -6.60 7.51
CA SER A 551 -35.99 -7.40 7.42
C SER A 551 -36.37 -7.66 5.96
N ILE A 552 -36.99 -8.81 5.68
CA ILE A 552 -37.58 -9.09 4.36
C ILE A 552 -38.98 -8.47 4.34
N SER A 553 -39.22 -7.49 3.46
CA SER A 553 -40.54 -6.88 3.29
C SER A 553 -41.45 -7.62 2.33
N PHE A 554 -40.85 -8.29 1.34
CA PHE A 554 -41.58 -8.99 0.29
C PHE A 554 -40.75 -10.20 -0.15
N TYR A 555 -41.21 -11.39 0.20
CA TYR A 555 -40.52 -12.63 -0.13
C TYR A 555 -41.05 -13.17 -1.46
N THR A 556 -40.15 -13.37 -2.43
CA THR A 556 -40.48 -13.94 -3.74
C THR A 556 -39.61 -15.17 -3.99
N PRO A 557 -40.13 -16.40 -3.80
CA PRO A 557 -39.30 -17.59 -3.67
C PRO A 557 -38.47 -17.88 -4.92
N LYS A 558 -39.01 -17.70 -6.14
CA LYS A 558 -38.26 -17.99 -7.38
C LYS A 558 -37.19 -16.95 -7.65
N THR A 559 -37.51 -15.65 -7.47
CA THR A 559 -36.52 -14.58 -7.61
C THR A 559 -35.45 -14.66 -6.52
N PHE A 560 -35.81 -14.99 -5.28
CA PHE A 560 -34.88 -15.13 -4.16
C PHE A 560 -33.91 -16.29 -4.39
N LYS A 561 -34.41 -17.47 -4.78
CA LYS A 561 -33.57 -18.61 -5.14
C LYS A 561 -32.68 -18.31 -6.35
N TRP A 562 -33.21 -17.64 -7.37
CA TRP A 562 -32.41 -17.20 -8.52
C TRP A 562 -31.28 -16.24 -8.11
N LEU A 563 -31.54 -15.29 -7.20
CA LEU A 563 -30.52 -14.38 -6.67
C LEU A 563 -29.43 -15.10 -5.86
N ILE A 564 -29.78 -16.16 -5.11
CA ILE A 564 -28.82 -17.03 -4.41
C ILE A 564 -28.01 -17.81 -5.44
N ASP A 565 -28.67 -18.43 -6.41
CA ASP A 565 -28.07 -19.27 -7.44
C ASP A 565 -27.00 -18.55 -8.26
N HIS A 566 -27.21 -17.27 -8.51
CA HIS A 566 -26.29 -16.41 -9.27
C HIS A 566 -25.31 -15.62 -8.39
N GLY A 567 -25.33 -15.83 -7.06
CA GLY A 567 -24.40 -15.19 -6.14
C GLY A 567 -24.63 -13.68 -5.97
N HIS A 568 -25.85 -13.19 -6.21
CA HIS A 568 -26.17 -11.76 -6.23
C HIS A 568 -26.59 -11.17 -4.88
N ILE A 569 -26.97 -12.03 -3.92
CA ILE A 569 -27.19 -11.65 -2.51
C ILE A 569 -25.84 -11.44 -1.83
N THR A 570 -25.41 -10.18 -1.76
CA THR A 570 -24.20 -9.73 -1.05
C THR A 570 -24.54 -8.47 -0.28
N ILE A 571 -23.88 -8.22 0.86
CA ILE A 571 -24.08 -6.99 1.67
C ILE A 571 -24.00 -5.74 0.79
N VAL A 572 -22.99 -5.67 -0.09
CA VAL A 572 -22.74 -4.51 -0.94
C VAL A 572 -23.90 -4.23 -1.89
N ASN A 573 -24.48 -5.28 -2.49
CA ASN A 573 -25.62 -5.11 -3.37
C ASN A 573 -26.88 -4.70 -2.58
N ILE A 574 -27.09 -5.25 -1.39
CA ILE A 574 -28.21 -4.88 -0.50
C ILE A 574 -28.08 -3.42 -0.03
N GLU A 575 -26.90 -3.00 0.44
CA GLU A 575 -26.63 -1.61 0.81
C GLU A 575 -26.88 -0.66 -0.37
N SER A 576 -26.42 -1.01 -1.57
CA SER A 576 -26.64 -0.20 -2.77
C SER A 576 -28.13 -0.10 -3.13
N ALA A 577 -28.92 -1.14 -2.84
CA ALA A 577 -30.35 -1.18 -3.05
C ALA A 577 -31.11 -0.31 -2.02
N LEU A 578 -30.72 -0.36 -0.75
CA LEU A 578 -31.31 0.44 0.33
C LEU A 578 -30.99 1.94 0.16
N ARG A 579 -29.76 2.29 -0.26
CA ARG A 579 -29.38 3.69 -0.57
C ARG A 579 -30.21 4.27 -1.72
N ARG A 580 -30.55 3.46 -2.74
CA ARG A 580 -31.44 3.89 -3.84
C ARG A 580 -32.86 4.20 -3.36
N ARG A 581 -33.31 3.57 -2.28
CA ARG A 581 -34.62 3.84 -1.65
C ARG A 581 -34.61 5.09 -0.77
N GLY A 582 -33.46 5.75 -0.58
CA GLY A 582 -33.32 6.95 0.23
C GLY A 582 -32.98 6.69 1.70
N ILE A 583 -32.66 5.44 2.08
CA ILE A 583 -32.22 5.11 3.45
C ILE A 583 -30.74 5.50 3.57
N GLN A 584 -30.42 6.45 4.45
CA GLN A 584 -29.04 6.79 4.81
C GLN A 584 -28.49 5.70 5.73
N LEU A 585 -27.53 4.91 5.23
CA LEU A 585 -26.91 3.83 5.99
C LEU A 585 -25.39 3.89 5.83
N GLU A 586 -24.66 3.88 6.95
CA GLU A 586 -23.19 3.81 6.95
C GLU A 586 -22.68 2.42 6.59
N SER A 587 -23.26 1.35 7.19
CA SER A 587 -23.09 -0.05 6.77
C SER A 587 -24.10 -0.97 7.49
N ILE A 588 -24.42 -2.14 6.91
CA ILE A 588 -25.23 -3.18 7.58
C ILE A 588 -24.36 -3.90 8.63
N MET A 589 -24.90 -4.11 9.83
CA MET A 589 -24.21 -4.88 10.89
C MET A 589 -23.98 -6.34 10.44
N ALA A 590 -22.78 -6.86 10.72
CA ALA A 590 -22.46 -8.25 10.44
C ALA A 590 -23.42 -9.20 11.18
N GLY A 591 -23.83 -10.29 10.51
CA GLY A 591 -24.75 -11.29 11.06
C GLY A 591 -26.24 -11.03 10.78
N GLU A 592 -26.64 -9.82 10.38
CA GLU A 592 -28.04 -9.51 10.06
C GLU A 592 -28.56 -10.28 8.84
N LEU A 593 -27.73 -10.45 7.79
CA LEU A 593 -28.09 -11.26 6.64
C LEU A 593 -28.29 -12.74 7.02
N THR A 594 -27.38 -13.28 7.83
CA THR A 594 -27.47 -14.65 8.34
C THR A 594 -28.75 -14.82 9.16
N ARG A 595 -29.04 -13.90 10.09
CA ARG A 595 -30.25 -13.92 10.92
C ARG A 595 -31.53 -13.97 10.08
N VAL A 596 -31.65 -13.06 9.12
CA VAL A 596 -32.82 -12.95 8.25
C VAL A 596 -33.04 -14.22 7.43
N VAL A 597 -31.97 -14.83 6.93
CA VAL A 597 -32.06 -16.10 6.18
C VAL A 597 -32.42 -17.27 7.11
N THR A 598 -31.90 -17.31 8.34
CA THR A 598 -32.28 -18.34 9.32
C THR A 598 -33.70 -18.21 9.86
N GLU A 599 -34.24 -17.00 9.93
CA GLU A 599 -35.65 -16.76 10.30
C GLU A 599 -36.61 -17.23 9.19
N LEU A 600 -36.16 -17.15 7.94
CA LEU A 600 -36.92 -17.59 6.77
C LEU A 600 -36.87 -19.11 6.58
N ASP A 601 -35.72 -19.73 6.79
CA ASP A 601 -35.50 -21.17 6.64
C ASP A 601 -34.79 -21.76 7.88
N PRO A 602 -35.55 -22.40 8.79
CA PRO A 602 -34.99 -23.05 9.96
C PRO A 602 -34.22 -24.35 9.63
N GLU A 603 -34.40 -24.94 8.44
CA GLU A 603 -33.69 -26.16 8.03
C GLU A 603 -32.26 -25.89 7.55
N LEU A 604 -31.92 -24.61 7.33
CA LEU A 604 -30.63 -24.06 6.89
C LEU A 604 -30.21 -24.46 5.47
N GLU A 605 -31.11 -24.95 4.63
CA GLU A 605 -30.81 -25.29 3.24
C GLU A 605 -30.49 -24.04 2.42
N LEU A 606 -31.28 -22.97 2.58
CA LEU A 606 -31.02 -21.68 1.94
C LEU A 606 -29.71 -21.05 2.42
N LEU A 607 -29.38 -21.22 3.71
CA LEU A 607 -28.11 -20.73 4.25
C LEU A 607 -26.95 -21.50 3.64
N GLN A 608 -27.07 -22.83 3.48
CA GLN A 608 -26.07 -23.67 2.81
C GLN A 608 -25.87 -23.26 1.35
N GLU A 609 -26.95 -23.10 0.57
CA GLU A 609 -26.88 -22.64 -0.82
C GLU A 609 -26.23 -21.26 -0.95
N LEU A 610 -26.56 -20.35 -0.03
CA LEU A 610 -25.97 -19.02 0.07
C LEU A 610 -24.47 -19.11 0.36
N THR A 611 -24.04 -19.91 1.35
CA THR A 611 -22.61 -20.16 1.58
C THR A 611 -21.90 -20.85 0.43
N LEU A 612 -22.58 -21.63 -0.41
CA LEU A 612 -21.97 -22.24 -1.60
C LEU A 612 -21.74 -21.20 -2.69
N LYS A 613 -22.77 -20.44 -3.05
CA LYS A 613 -22.83 -19.68 -4.31
C LYS A 613 -22.51 -18.19 -4.17
N THR A 614 -22.59 -17.62 -2.95
CA THR A 614 -22.29 -16.21 -2.71
C THR A 614 -20.90 -15.99 -2.11
N TYR A 615 -20.38 -14.77 -2.25
CA TYR A 615 -19.20 -14.29 -1.54
C TYR A 615 -19.64 -13.53 -0.28
N LEU A 616 -19.34 -14.12 0.88
CA LEU A 616 -19.63 -13.55 2.19
C LEU A 616 -18.35 -12.98 2.82
N GLY A 617 -18.49 -11.90 3.57
CA GLY A 617 -17.37 -11.35 4.34
C GLY A 617 -16.95 -12.28 5.48
N ALA A 618 -15.73 -12.10 6.00
CA ALA A 618 -15.22 -12.89 7.13
C ALA A 618 -16.15 -12.78 8.36
N ASP A 619 -16.66 -11.58 8.65
CA ASP A 619 -17.57 -11.35 9.79
C ASP A 619 -18.91 -12.11 9.60
N GLU A 620 -19.48 -12.14 8.39
CA GLU A 620 -20.71 -12.91 8.11
C GLU A 620 -20.47 -14.42 8.17
N LEU A 621 -19.34 -14.90 7.64
CA LEU A 621 -18.98 -16.32 7.68
C LEU A 621 -18.87 -16.84 9.11
N LEU A 622 -18.37 -16.03 10.05
CA LEU A 622 -18.36 -16.40 11.47
C LEU A 622 -19.80 -16.60 11.97
N HIS A 623 -20.71 -15.67 11.74
CA HIS A 623 -22.12 -15.83 12.13
C HIS A 623 -22.77 -17.07 11.47
N VAL A 624 -22.41 -17.38 10.23
CA VAL A 624 -22.86 -18.62 9.56
C VAL A 624 -22.32 -19.87 10.26
N ILE A 625 -21.02 -19.91 10.58
CA ILE A 625 -20.39 -21.02 11.32
C ILE A 625 -21.09 -21.21 12.66
N GLY A 626 -21.41 -20.12 13.35
CA GLY A 626 -22.09 -20.19 14.63
C GLY A 626 -23.50 -20.76 14.54
N LYS A 627 -24.28 -20.37 13.53
CA LYS A 627 -25.62 -20.94 13.33
C LYS A 627 -25.59 -22.42 12.94
N PHE A 628 -24.63 -22.85 12.13
CA PHE A 628 -24.45 -24.28 11.85
C PHE A 628 -24.03 -25.05 13.11
N ALA A 629 -23.14 -24.49 13.94
CA ALA A 629 -22.69 -25.14 15.18
C ALA A 629 -23.81 -25.23 16.24
N GLU A 630 -24.62 -24.18 16.40
CA GLU A 630 -25.82 -24.17 17.26
C GLU A 630 -26.83 -25.25 16.82
N ASN A 631 -27.14 -25.33 15.52
CA ASN A 631 -28.10 -26.31 15.00
C ASN A 631 -27.60 -27.77 15.03
N LEU A 632 -26.29 -27.98 15.01
CA LEU A 632 -25.68 -29.30 15.26
C LEU A 632 -25.66 -29.66 16.76
N GLY A 633 -26.20 -28.80 17.63
CA GLY A 633 -26.22 -28.99 19.08
C GLY A 633 -24.86 -28.86 19.75
N LEU A 634 -23.90 -28.22 19.07
CA LEU A 634 -22.53 -28.02 19.55
C LEU A 634 -22.42 -26.76 20.43
N TRP A 635 -23.25 -25.73 20.19
CA TRP A 635 -23.28 -24.45 20.94
C TRP A 635 -24.67 -24.18 21.56
N GLY A 636 -24.73 -23.63 22.79
CA GLY A 636 -25.99 -23.19 23.42
C GLY A 636 -25.91 -22.94 24.95
N PRO A 637 -26.81 -22.11 25.52
CA PRO A 637 -26.79 -21.75 26.94
C PRO A 637 -27.13 -22.96 27.83
N GLY A 638 -26.19 -23.34 28.70
CA GLY A 638 -26.39 -24.37 29.72
C GLY A 638 -25.76 -25.74 29.45
N ARG A 639 -24.92 -25.90 28.41
CA ARG A 639 -24.20 -27.16 28.17
C ARG A 639 -22.72 -27.01 28.51
N SER A 640 -22.30 -27.72 29.56
CA SER A 640 -20.90 -27.75 29.99
C SER A 640 -20.06 -28.53 28.97
N ILE A 641 -18.78 -28.16 28.87
CA ILE A 641 -17.68 -28.86 28.19
C ILE A 641 -17.67 -30.38 28.44
N ARG A 642 -18.33 -30.85 29.51
CA ARG A 642 -18.51 -32.26 29.86
C ARG A 642 -19.50 -33.03 28.98
N ASP A 643 -20.57 -32.42 28.47
CA ASP A 643 -21.64 -33.15 27.77
C ASP A 643 -21.22 -33.65 26.37
N VAL A 644 -20.33 -32.91 25.70
CA VAL A 644 -19.73 -33.34 24.43
C VAL A 644 -18.81 -34.56 24.63
N ARG A 645 -18.16 -34.65 25.79
CA ARG A 645 -17.28 -35.77 26.18
C ARG A 645 -18.07 -36.97 26.70
N LEU A 646 -19.18 -36.74 27.42
CA LEU A 646 -20.05 -37.78 27.96
C LEU A 646 -20.85 -38.52 26.87
N ARG A 647 -21.20 -37.85 25.77
CA ARG A 647 -21.80 -38.53 24.59
C ARG A 647 -20.86 -39.54 23.91
N GLN A 648 -19.56 -39.45 24.16
CA GLN A 648 -18.56 -40.41 23.63
C GLN A 648 -18.16 -41.48 24.66
N SER A 649 -18.28 -41.22 25.96
CA SER A 649 -17.91 -42.20 27.00
C SER A 649 -18.95 -43.29 27.24
N HIS A 650 -20.17 -43.17 26.71
CA HIS A 650 -21.21 -44.21 26.83
C HIS A 650 -21.12 -45.33 25.76
N ILE A 651 -20.11 -45.32 24.88
CA ILE A 651 -19.86 -46.41 23.91
C ILE A 651 -18.64 -47.27 24.31
N SER A 652 -17.88 -46.88 25.34
CA SER A 652 -16.73 -47.66 25.81
C SER A 652 -16.75 -47.75 27.34
N GLY A 653 -17.32 -48.83 27.86
CA GLY A 653 -17.33 -49.10 29.30
C GLY A 653 -18.03 -50.41 29.65
N GLY A 654 -17.28 -51.53 29.54
CA GLY A 654 -17.70 -52.85 29.99
C GLY A 654 -16.55 -53.73 30.50
N CYS A 655 -16.32 -53.68 31.82
CA CYS A 655 -15.69 -54.65 32.77
C CYS A 655 -14.30 -55.24 32.48
N ASP A 656 -13.42 -55.55 33.45
CA ASP A 656 -13.53 -55.99 34.86
C ASP A 656 -12.38 -55.38 35.71
N SER A 657 -12.40 -55.18 37.04
CA SER A 657 -12.73 -56.11 38.13
C SER A 657 -12.84 -55.40 39.51
N LYS A 658 -13.89 -55.76 40.28
CA LYS A 658 -13.99 -55.89 41.76
C LYS A 658 -13.93 -54.64 42.68
N ALA A 659 -15.10 -54.19 43.14
CA ALA A 659 -15.62 -54.42 44.53
C ALA A 659 -17.00 -53.75 44.75
N LYS A 660 -17.97 -54.51 45.26
CA LYS A 660 -19.35 -54.12 45.69
C LYS A 660 -19.35 -53.50 47.12
N PRO A 661 -20.49 -53.08 47.73
CA PRO A 661 -21.77 -52.53 47.22
C PRO A 661 -22.23 -51.26 48.00
N GLN A 662 -23.27 -50.55 47.52
CA GLN A 662 -24.48 -50.17 48.30
C GLN A 662 -25.48 -49.29 47.49
N THR A 663 -26.58 -49.95 47.07
CA THR A 663 -28.01 -49.56 47.16
C THR A 663 -28.59 -48.30 46.44
N GLU A 664 -29.25 -48.56 45.29
CA GLU A 664 -30.59 -48.15 44.75
C GLU A 664 -31.36 -46.87 45.21
N PRO A 665 -32.43 -46.41 44.49
CA PRO A 665 -32.79 -46.52 43.04
C PRO A 665 -33.30 -45.19 42.42
N LEU A 666 -33.17 -45.00 41.10
CA LEU A 666 -33.94 -43.98 40.34
C LEU A 666 -34.29 -44.48 38.92
N GLU A 667 -34.95 -45.63 38.85
CA GLU A 667 -35.61 -46.11 37.63
C GLU A 667 -36.98 -45.42 37.48
N ALA A 668 -37.01 -44.23 36.88
CA ALA A 668 -38.26 -43.60 36.42
C ALA A 668 -38.12 -42.64 35.24
N LYS A 669 -36.93 -42.47 34.63
CA LYS A 669 -36.72 -41.51 33.53
C LYS A 669 -36.11 -42.08 32.25
N GLN A 670 -35.81 -43.38 32.19
CA GLN A 670 -35.13 -43.99 31.05
C GLN A 670 -36.03 -44.55 29.95
N GLN A 671 -37.36 -44.55 30.10
CA GLN A 671 -38.24 -45.15 29.08
C GLN A 671 -38.79 -44.19 28.01
N ASN A 672 -38.50 -42.89 28.08
CA ASN A 672 -38.99 -41.91 27.09
C ASN A 672 -37.92 -41.33 26.15
N LEU A 673 -36.64 -41.71 26.29
CA LEU A 673 -35.55 -41.15 25.45
C LEU A 673 -35.13 -42.07 24.30
N ASP A 674 -35.43 -43.37 24.39
CA ASP A 674 -34.95 -44.37 23.41
C ASP A 674 -35.81 -44.49 22.14
N LEU A 675 -36.98 -43.84 22.10
CA LEU A 675 -37.85 -43.84 20.92
C LEU A 675 -37.65 -42.61 20.00
N ALA A 676 -36.89 -41.60 20.42
CA ALA A 676 -36.64 -40.39 19.62
C ALA A 676 -35.24 -40.34 18.95
N GLY A 677 -34.33 -41.26 19.30
CA GLY A 677 -32.95 -41.28 18.81
C GLY A 677 -32.78 -41.84 17.38
N ASN A 678 -33.74 -42.59 16.86
CA ASN A 678 -33.54 -43.43 15.68
C ASN A 678 -34.21 -42.93 14.38
N GLN A 679 -34.60 -41.66 14.27
CA GLN A 679 -35.17 -41.12 13.01
C GLN A 679 -34.60 -39.78 12.51
N ILE A 680 -33.40 -39.35 12.94
CA ILE A 680 -32.76 -38.14 12.39
C ILE A 680 -31.30 -38.42 11.99
N ILE A 681 -31.06 -39.15 10.91
CA ILE A 681 -29.69 -39.45 10.42
C ILE A 681 -29.38 -39.11 8.94
N PRO A 682 -30.30 -38.81 8.00
CA PRO A 682 -29.85 -38.42 6.65
C PRO A 682 -29.35 -36.97 6.49
N THR A 683 -29.79 -36.03 7.35
CA THR A 683 -29.54 -34.58 7.16
C THR A 683 -28.36 -34.01 7.97
N SER A 684 -27.69 -34.82 8.80
CA SER A 684 -26.50 -34.40 9.56
C SER A 684 -25.25 -34.31 8.67
N GLN A 685 -25.15 -35.16 7.64
CA GLN A 685 -23.99 -35.24 6.74
C GLN A 685 -23.91 -34.01 5.81
N THR A 686 -25.06 -33.50 5.34
CA THR A 686 -25.11 -32.29 4.50
C THR A 686 -24.73 -31.04 5.31
N ARG A 687 -25.08 -30.99 6.59
CA ARG A 687 -24.77 -29.88 7.52
C ARG A 687 -23.31 -29.84 7.93
N ASP A 688 -22.68 -30.98 8.21
CA ASP A 688 -21.23 -31.01 8.48
C ASP A 688 -20.40 -30.66 7.23
N GLY A 689 -20.90 -31.02 6.05
CA GLY A 689 -20.38 -30.54 4.76
C GLY A 689 -20.48 -29.02 4.61
N ALA A 690 -21.62 -28.43 4.96
CA ALA A 690 -21.83 -26.97 4.94
C ALA A 690 -20.90 -26.23 5.92
N LEU A 691 -20.71 -26.76 7.13
CA LEU A 691 -19.79 -26.20 8.12
C LEU A 691 -18.34 -26.29 7.65
N SER A 692 -17.93 -27.41 7.04
CA SER A 692 -16.60 -27.58 6.47
C SER A 692 -16.33 -26.62 5.30
N LEU A 693 -17.36 -26.37 4.49
CA LEU A 693 -17.32 -25.36 3.42
C LEU A 693 -17.21 -23.93 3.96
N ALA A 694 -17.96 -23.59 5.02
CA ALA A 694 -17.87 -22.27 5.64
C ALA A 694 -16.48 -22.01 6.22
N LEU A 695 -15.87 -23.02 6.87
CA LEU A 695 -14.48 -22.95 7.33
C LEU A 695 -13.48 -22.82 6.18
N SER A 696 -13.70 -23.50 5.04
CA SER A 696 -12.80 -23.37 3.88
C SER A 696 -12.89 -22.00 3.22
N LYS A 697 -14.08 -21.40 3.17
CA LYS A 697 -14.25 -20.00 2.76
C LYS A 697 -13.61 -19.04 3.75
N LEU A 698 -13.71 -19.28 5.05
CA LEU A 698 -13.05 -18.45 6.07
C LEU A 698 -11.52 -18.50 5.91
N TYR A 699 -10.95 -19.69 5.66
CA TYR A 699 -9.52 -19.87 5.39
C TYR A 699 -9.02 -19.14 4.13
N SER A 700 -9.91 -18.78 3.19
CA SER A 700 -9.51 -18.00 2.01
C SER A 700 -9.11 -16.54 2.32
N PHE A 701 -9.39 -16.06 3.53
CA PHE A 701 -9.03 -14.72 4.00
C PHE A 701 -7.65 -14.70 4.68
N PRO A 702 -6.93 -13.56 4.68
CA PRO A 702 -5.65 -13.46 5.38
C PRO A 702 -5.85 -13.49 6.91
N ASP A 703 -4.90 -14.09 7.62
CA ASP A 703 -4.95 -14.34 9.08
C ASP A 703 -5.32 -13.09 9.89
N LYS A 704 -4.74 -11.93 9.56
CA LYS A 704 -5.04 -10.65 10.24
C LYS A 704 -6.50 -10.26 10.14
N THR A 705 -7.16 -10.55 9.01
CA THR A 705 -8.57 -10.26 8.82
C THR A 705 -9.41 -11.23 9.65
N ILE A 706 -9.07 -12.52 9.67
CA ILE A 706 -9.76 -13.55 10.47
C ILE A 706 -9.69 -13.20 11.96
N VAL A 707 -8.49 -12.88 12.48
CA VAL A 707 -8.28 -12.46 13.87
C VAL A 707 -9.11 -11.23 14.22
N SER A 708 -9.09 -10.20 13.36
CA SER A 708 -9.88 -8.99 13.58
C SER A 708 -11.39 -9.23 13.53
N ALA A 709 -11.85 -10.19 12.70
CA ALA A 709 -13.26 -10.56 12.59
C ALA A 709 -13.72 -11.36 13.81
N LEU A 710 -12.88 -12.30 14.29
CA LEU A 710 -13.12 -13.07 15.52
C LEU A 710 -13.24 -12.14 16.74
N GLN A 711 -12.32 -11.18 16.88
CA GLN A 711 -12.32 -10.21 17.99
C GLN A 711 -13.54 -9.28 18.01
N LYS A 712 -14.16 -9.04 16.84
CA LYS A 712 -15.34 -8.19 16.69
C LYS A 712 -16.65 -8.96 16.83
N SER A 713 -16.70 -10.18 16.30
CA SER A 713 -17.94 -10.94 16.14
C SER A 713 -18.22 -11.88 17.31
N TYR A 714 -17.18 -12.48 17.90
CA TYR A 714 -17.33 -13.49 18.96
C TYR A 714 -16.86 -12.98 20.32
N ASP A 715 -17.57 -13.40 21.35
CA ASP A 715 -17.16 -13.34 22.74
C ASP A 715 -16.15 -14.46 23.06
N PRO A 716 -15.39 -14.35 24.17
CA PRO A 716 -14.38 -15.35 24.53
C PRO A 716 -14.92 -16.78 24.68
N GLU A 717 -16.17 -16.96 25.12
CA GLU A 717 -16.79 -18.28 25.28
C GLU A 717 -17.09 -18.92 23.91
N SER A 718 -17.60 -18.14 22.96
CA SER A 718 -17.80 -18.57 21.58
C SER A 718 -16.48 -18.93 20.88
N ILE A 719 -15.38 -18.23 21.18
CA ILE A 719 -14.05 -18.58 20.64
C ILE A 719 -13.56 -19.92 21.21
N VAL A 720 -13.71 -20.17 22.51
CA VAL A 720 -13.35 -21.47 23.12
C VAL A 720 -14.23 -22.60 22.56
N SER A 721 -15.52 -22.34 22.34
CA SER A 721 -16.44 -23.28 21.73
C SER A 721 -16.05 -23.61 20.28
N LEU A 722 -15.56 -22.63 19.52
CA LEU A 722 -14.97 -22.84 18.21
C LEU A 722 -13.67 -23.65 18.29
N MET A 723 -12.79 -23.37 19.26
CA MET A 723 -11.56 -24.16 19.46
C MET A 723 -11.88 -25.64 19.74
N ASN A 724 -12.87 -25.93 20.59
CA ASN A 724 -13.30 -27.30 20.87
C ASN A 724 -13.89 -28.00 19.64
N LEU A 725 -14.63 -27.26 18.79
CA LEU A 725 -15.12 -27.76 17.51
C LEU A 725 -13.96 -28.14 16.56
N LEU A 726 -12.95 -27.27 16.44
CA LEU A 726 -11.78 -27.52 15.61
C LEU A 726 -10.97 -28.73 16.11
N ARG A 727 -10.83 -28.88 17.44
CA ARG A 727 -10.19 -30.04 18.07
C ARG A 727 -10.94 -31.34 17.79
N LEU A 728 -12.28 -31.32 17.89
CA LEU A 728 -13.12 -32.47 17.53
C LEU A 728 -12.95 -32.85 16.06
N LYS A 729 -12.88 -31.87 15.16
CA LYS A 729 -12.61 -32.12 13.73
C LYS A 729 -11.21 -32.65 13.48
N LEU A 730 -10.21 -32.18 14.22
CA LEU A 730 -8.83 -32.67 14.13
C LEU A 730 -8.73 -34.13 14.60
N ALA A 731 -9.38 -34.47 15.71
CA ALA A 731 -9.45 -35.84 16.23
C ALA A 731 -10.17 -36.79 15.27
N ARG A 732 -11.33 -36.36 14.72
CA ARG A 732 -12.06 -37.13 13.68
C ARG A 732 -11.25 -37.29 12.39
N GLY A 733 -10.35 -36.35 12.10
CA GLY A 733 -9.42 -36.44 10.98
C GLY A 733 -8.35 -37.51 11.13
N GLY A 734 -8.24 -38.16 12.30
CA GLY A 734 -7.29 -39.25 12.55
C GLY A 734 -5.88 -38.80 12.90
N TRP A 735 -5.60 -37.49 12.92
CA TRP A 735 -4.25 -36.94 13.13
C TRP A 735 -3.69 -37.11 14.55
N THR A 736 -4.56 -37.37 15.53
CA THR A 736 -4.18 -37.60 16.94
C THR A 736 -4.33 -39.06 17.38
N VAL A 737 -4.73 -39.94 16.47
CA VAL A 737 -4.99 -41.36 16.77
C VAL A 737 -3.73 -42.18 16.46
N LYS A 738 -3.41 -43.15 17.32
CA LYS A 738 -2.28 -44.06 17.09
C LYS A 738 -2.61 -45.06 15.98
N TYR A 739 -1.74 -45.18 14.98
CA TYR A 739 -1.92 -46.11 13.86
C TYR A 739 -2.15 -47.57 14.25
N LEU A 740 -1.56 -48.03 15.37
CA LEU A 740 -1.64 -49.43 15.83
C LEU A 740 -2.76 -49.70 16.85
N ALA A 741 -3.50 -48.67 17.29
CA ALA A 741 -4.62 -48.82 18.22
C ALA A 741 -5.98 -48.97 17.51
N ALA A 742 -5.97 -49.17 16.19
CA ALA A 742 -7.15 -49.15 15.34
C ALA A 742 -7.85 -50.52 15.18
N GLU A 743 -7.59 -51.48 16.08
CA GLU A 743 -8.33 -52.76 16.08
C GLU A 743 -9.78 -52.60 16.61
N ASP A 744 -10.12 -51.49 17.26
CA ASP A 744 -11.47 -51.22 17.80
C ASP A 744 -12.31 -50.20 16.99
N LEU A 745 -11.86 -49.78 15.79
CA LEU A 745 -12.66 -48.89 14.91
C LEU A 745 -13.41 -49.70 13.86
N ASP A 746 -14.41 -50.47 14.32
CA ASP A 746 -15.43 -51.06 13.47
C ASP A 746 -16.16 -49.97 12.64
N GLU A 747 -16.35 -50.29 11.35
CA GLU A 747 -17.19 -49.65 10.32
C GLU A 747 -16.97 -48.16 9.95
N ALA A 748 -16.26 -47.34 10.73
CA ALA A 748 -15.97 -45.93 10.37
C ALA A 748 -14.70 -45.74 9.50
N GLY A 749 -13.88 -46.78 9.34
CA GLY A 749 -12.62 -46.74 8.59
C GLY A 749 -12.76 -46.54 7.07
N GLN A 750 -13.97 -46.66 6.50
CA GLN A 750 -14.18 -46.47 5.05
C GLN A 750 -14.29 -45.00 4.63
N ASN A 751 -14.27 -44.04 5.56
CA ASN A 751 -14.37 -42.60 5.26
C ASN A 751 -13.23 -41.75 5.84
N ILE A 752 -12.03 -42.32 6.06
CA ILE A 752 -10.81 -41.52 6.35
C ILE A 752 -10.24 -40.92 5.06
N ASN A 753 -11.11 -40.36 4.21
CA ASN A 753 -10.71 -39.53 3.07
C ASN A 753 -10.71 -38.04 3.48
N THR A 754 -10.16 -37.74 4.66
CA THR A 754 -9.98 -36.34 5.05
C THR A 754 -8.81 -35.79 4.23
N SER A 755 -9.10 -34.94 3.25
CA SER A 755 -8.05 -34.35 2.40
C SER A 755 -6.95 -33.67 3.25
N ASP A 756 -5.68 -33.82 2.90
CA ASP A 756 -4.53 -33.18 3.57
C ASP A 756 -4.69 -31.65 3.74
N ASN A 757 -5.49 -31.00 2.88
CA ASN A 757 -5.80 -29.57 3.00
C ASN A 757 -6.60 -29.21 4.27
N SER A 758 -7.28 -30.19 4.88
CA SER A 758 -8.08 -29.99 6.08
C SER A 758 -7.22 -29.67 7.31
N ILE A 759 -6.05 -30.31 7.49
CA ILE A 759 -5.17 -30.04 8.63
C ILE A 759 -4.56 -28.64 8.56
N ILE A 760 -4.21 -28.17 7.35
CA ILE A 760 -3.70 -26.81 7.14
C ILE A 760 -4.78 -25.78 7.49
N LEU A 761 -6.00 -26.00 7.01
CA LEU A 761 -7.15 -25.14 7.31
C LEU A 761 -7.46 -25.10 8.80
N LEU A 762 -7.55 -26.27 9.45
CA LEU A 762 -7.90 -26.37 10.88
C LEU A 762 -6.82 -25.74 11.76
N SER A 763 -5.54 -26.02 11.50
CA SER A 763 -4.42 -25.44 12.26
C SER A 763 -4.32 -23.93 12.10
N THR A 764 -4.54 -23.40 10.90
CA THR A 764 -4.51 -21.94 10.65
C THR A 764 -5.64 -21.22 11.39
N ILE A 765 -6.88 -21.74 11.32
CA ILE A 765 -8.02 -21.15 12.05
C ILE A 765 -7.83 -21.31 13.56
N LEU A 766 -7.30 -22.43 14.04
CA LEU A 766 -6.98 -22.66 15.45
C LEU A 766 -5.94 -21.65 15.97
N ASN A 767 -4.88 -21.39 15.19
CA ASN A 767 -3.90 -20.34 15.50
C ASN A 767 -4.55 -18.95 15.53
N CYS A 768 -5.41 -18.63 14.55
CA CYS A 768 -6.14 -17.38 14.55
C CYS A 768 -7.06 -17.22 15.77
N CYS A 769 -7.65 -18.31 16.29
CA CYS A 769 -8.44 -18.28 17.53
C CYS A 769 -7.57 -17.95 18.75
N ILE A 770 -6.37 -18.55 18.84
CA ILE A 770 -5.40 -18.27 19.92
C ILE A 770 -4.94 -16.81 19.84
N ASP A 771 -4.62 -16.32 18.64
CA ASP A 771 -4.20 -14.93 18.42
C ASP A 771 -5.33 -13.92 18.71
N ALA A 772 -6.58 -14.29 18.42
CA ALA A 772 -7.74 -13.46 18.72
C ALA A 772 -7.97 -13.31 20.24
N ILE A 773 -7.69 -14.36 21.01
CA ILE A 773 -7.70 -14.34 22.47
C ILE A 773 -6.58 -13.44 23.01
N GLY A 774 -5.36 -13.55 22.45
CA GLY A 774 -4.20 -12.72 22.78
C GLY A 774 -3.63 -12.96 24.20
N ALA A 775 -2.54 -12.26 24.54
CA ALA A 775 -1.84 -12.40 25.82
C ALA A 775 -2.40 -11.53 26.96
N GLY A 776 -3.59 -10.93 26.79
CA GLY A 776 -4.13 -9.88 27.67
C GLY A 776 -5.32 -10.32 28.54
N ASP A 777 -5.80 -9.35 29.34
CA ASP A 777 -6.90 -9.33 30.33
C ASP A 777 -8.19 -10.10 29.97
N ARG A 778 -8.39 -10.52 28.71
CA ARG A 778 -9.50 -11.39 28.27
C ARG A 778 -9.38 -12.86 28.68
N LEU A 779 -8.18 -13.35 29.00
CA LEU A 779 -7.96 -14.72 29.51
C LEU A 779 -8.20 -14.84 31.02
N PHE A 780 -8.06 -13.75 31.78
CA PHE A 780 -8.02 -13.76 33.25
C PHE A 780 -8.96 -12.74 33.91
N GLY A 781 -9.57 -11.82 33.16
CA GLY A 781 -10.44 -10.77 33.65
C GLY A 781 -11.92 -11.10 33.54
N ASP A 782 -12.61 -11.02 34.70
CA ASP A 782 -14.04 -10.92 35.06
C ASP A 782 -15.15 -11.68 34.30
N ALA A 783 -14.90 -12.26 33.13
CA ALA A 783 -15.73 -13.31 32.56
C ALA A 783 -15.33 -14.63 33.23
N ARG A 784 -15.77 -14.79 34.48
CA ARG A 784 -16.03 -16.13 35.03
C ARG A 784 -16.77 -16.89 33.92
N PHE A 785 -16.15 -17.92 33.32
CA PHE A 785 -16.93 -18.90 32.58
C PHE A 785 -18.07 -19.25 33.52
N VAL A 786 -19.32 -18.96 33.16
CA VAL A 786 -20.42 -18.93 34.13
C VAL A 786 -20.62 -20.31 34.80
N ASN A 787 -19.91 -21.36 34.34
CA ASN A 787 -19.74 -22.63 35.02
C ASN A 787 -18.31 -23.25 35.00
N GLY A 788 -17.23 -22.50 34.75
CA GLY A 788 -15.86 -23.05 34.61
C GLY A 788 -14.77 -22.27 35.37
N GLY A 789 -14.03 -22.95 36.23
CA GLY A 789 -12.94 -22.34 37.01
C GLY A 789 -11.65 -22.11 36.19
N LEU A 790 -10.73 -21.30 36.72
CA LEU A 790 -9.35 -21.11 36.21
C LEU A 790 -8.64 -22.44 35.87
N LEU A 791 -8.99 -23.50 36.60
CA LEU A 791 -8.52 -24.87 36.41
C LEU A 791 -8.90 -25.45 35.03
N GLU A 792 -10.07 -25.11 34.49
CA GLU A 792 -10.57 -25.66 33.22
C GLU A 792 -9.80 -25.10 32.02
N THR A 793 -9.47 -23.81 32.03
CA THR A 793 -8.64 -23.18 30.99
C THR A 793 -7.22 -23.76 30.97
N GLU A 794 -6.62 -24.02 32.13
CA GLU A 794 -5.31 -24.65 32.22
C GLU A 794 -5.34 -26.09 31.67
N THR A 795 -6.39 -26.85 32.01
CA THR A 795 -6.57 -28.21 31.46
C THR A 795 -6.82 -28.19 29.95
N LEU A 796 -7.57 -27.21 29.44
CA LEU A 796 -7.81 -27.02 28.01
C LEU A 796 -6.50 -26.80 27.27
N ILE A 797 -5.66 -25.86 27.73
CA ILE A 797 -4.37 -25.56 27.11
C ILE A 797 -3.41 -26.75 27.19
N LYS A 798 -3.34 -27.45 28.33
CA LYS A 798 -2.53 -28.68 28.47
C LYS A 798 -2.96 -29.76 27.49
N SER A 799 -4.27 -29.99 27.36
CA SER A 799 -4.82 -30.99 26.43
C SER A 799 -4.59 -30.59 24.96
N LEU A 800 -4.77 -29.32 24.62
CA LEU A 800 -4.49 -28.79 23.28
C LEU A 800 -3.00 -28.95 22.92
N LYS A 801 -2.10 -28.64 23.86
CA LYS A 801 -0.66 -28.82 23.67
C LYS A 801 -0.33 -30.29 23.41
N ALA A 802 -0.90 -31.21 24.18
CA ALA A 802 -0.68 -32.64 23.99
C ALA A 802 -1.17 -33.12 22.61
N GLU A 803 -2.36 -32.71 22.18
CA GLU A 803 -2.91 -33.03 20.85
C GLU A 803 -2.05 -32.47 19.71
N VAL A 804 -1.61 -31.22 19.81
CA VAL A 804 -0.75 -30.58 18.80
C VAL A 804 0.64 -31.24 18.75
N SER A 805 1.21 -31.61 19.90
CA SER A 805 2.49 -32.34 19.94
C SER A 805 2.39 -33.71 19.26
N LEU A 806 1.30 -34.46 19.50
CA LEU A 806 1.07 -35.75 18.85
C LEU A 806 0.91 -35.58 17.33
N ALA A 807 0.13 -34.58 16.89
CA ALA A 807 -0.05 -34.30 15.46
C ALA A 807 1.27 -33.89 14.79
N LEU A 808 2.10 -33.09 15.47
CA LEU A 808 3.41 -32.67 14.95
C LEU A 808 4.37 -33.84 14.81
N GLU A 809 4.49 -34.68 15.84
CA GLU A 809 5.31 -35.89 15.82
C GLU A 809 4.91 -36.83 14.66
N GLY A 810 3.60 -37.03 14.46
CA GLY A 810 3.08 -37.80 13.33
C GLY A 810 3.42 -37.19 11.96
N ILE A 811 3.38 -35.86 11.82
CA ILE A 811 3.78 -35.17 10.58
C ILE A 811 5.29 -35.29 10.34
N GLU A 812 6.11 -35.15 11.38
CA GLU A 812 7.57 -35.29 11.28
C GLU A 812 7.97 -36.71 10.84
N GLU A 813 7.34 -37.73 11.44
CA GLU A 813 7.50 -39.12 11.03
C GLU A 813 7.03 -39.35 9.59
N MET A 814 5.87 -38.79 9.21
CA MET A 814 5.36 -38.86 7.83
C MET A 814 6.33 -38.23 6.83
N VAL A 815 6.90 -37.06 7.12
CA VAL A 815 7.88 -36.39 6.24
C VAL A 815 9.16 -37.21 6.13
N TYR A 816 9.64 -37.75 7.24
CA TYR A 816 10.82 -38.62 7.26
C TYR A 816 10.61 -39.86 6.39
N LEU A 817 9.52 -40.59 6.60
CA LEU A 817 9.16 -41.78 5.82
C LEU A 817 8.92 -41.44 4.35
N ARG A 818 8.23 -40.33 4.05
CA ARG A 818 7.98 -39.89 2.67
C ARG A 818 9.29 -39.65 1.93
N ASN A 819 10.30 -39.04 2.55
CA ASN A 819 11.57 -38.76 1.89
C ASN A 819 12.31 -40.07 1.53
N ILE A 820 12.37 -41.02 2.46
CA ILE A 820 13.00 -42.33 2.23
C ILE A 820 12.24 -43.12 1.17
N LEU A 821 10.92 -43.18 1.28
CA LEU A 821 10.07 -43.93 0.35
C LEU A 821 10.08 -43.29 -1.03
N ALA A 822 9.98 -41.97 -1.15
CA ALA A 822 10.00 -41.27 -2.44
C ALA A 822 11.30 -41.51 -3.20
N GLU A 823 12.45 -41.51 -2.53
CA GLU A 823 13.74 -41.83 -3.15
C GLU A 823 13.81 -43.31 -3.58
N SER A 824 13.33 -44.23 -2.74
CA SER A 824 13.29 -45.65 -3.07
C SER A 824 12.36 -45.97 -4.26
N VAL A 825 11.19 -45.32 -4.31
CA VAL A 825 10.23 -45.43 -5.41
C VAL A 825 10.80 -44.79 -6.67
N HIS A 826 11.40 -43.61 -6.58
CA HIS A 826 12.06 -42.97 -7.73
C HIS A 826 13.17 -43.84 -8.30
N TYR A 827 14.01 -44.43 -7.44
CA TYR A 827 15.04 -45.37 -7.85
C TYR A 827 14.43 -46.60 -8.55
N SER A 828 13.36 -47.19 -8.00
CA SER A 828 12.66 -48.32 -8.61
C SER A 828 12.10 -48.00 -10.00
N ASP A 829 11.48 -46.83 -10.19
CA ASP A 829 10.99 -46.37 -11.50
C ASP A 829 12.15 -46.18 -12.50
N LEU A 830 13.27 -45.61 -12.06
CA LEU A 830 14.47 -45.50 -12.90
C LEU A 830 15.05 -46.87 -13.29
N VAL A 831 15.08 -47.84 -12.38
CA VAL A 831 15.54 -49.21 -12.65
C VAL A 831 14.60 -49.92 -13.63
N LEU A 832 13.27 -49.82 -13.43
CA LEU A 832 12.25 -50.41 -14.31
C LEU A 832 12.30 -49.83 -15.74
N ARG A 833 12.52 -48.52 -15.87
CA ARG A 833 12.70 -47.87 -17.18
C ARG A 833 13.97 -48.34 -17.89
N GLN A 834 15.03 -48.69 -17.14
CA GLN A 834 16.25 -49.20 -17.76
C GLN A 834 16.14 -50.66 -18.17
N SER A 835 15.58 -51.52 -17.32
CA SER A 835 15.40 -52.95 -17.63
C SER A 835 14.49 -53.14 -18.86
N THR A 836 13.38 -52.40 -18.96
CA THR A 836 12.49 -52.44 -20.14
C THR A 836 13.17 -52.02 -21.45
N THR A 837 14.07 -51.02 -21.42
CA THR A 837 14.84 -50.61 -22.62
C THR A 837 15.99 -51.55 -23.00
N ALA A 838 16.50 -52.34 -22.04
CA ALA A 838 17.54 -53.33 -22.27
C ALA A 838 16.97 -54.60 -22.94
N VAL A 839 15.80 -55.07 -22.47
CA VAL A 839 15.14 -56.26 -23.03
C VAL A 839 14.65 -56.03 -24.49
N ALA A 840 14.29 -54.80 -24.86
CA ALA A 840 13.84 -54.49 -26.23
C ALA A 840 14.97 -54.41 -27.29
N LYS A 841 16.25 -54.44 -26.90
CA LYS A 841 17.42 -54.38 -27.81
C LYS A 841 18.18 -55.70 -27.94
N ASP A 842 17.58 -56.79 -27.46
CA ASP A 842 18.23 -58.08 -27.30
C ASP A 842 18.19 -58.93 -28.58
N VAL A 843 18.82 -58.44 -29.65
CA VAL A 843 19.22 -59.33 -30.76
C VAL A 843 20.68 -59.18 -31.20
N GLN A 844 21.39 -58.04 -31.06
CA GLN A 844 22.81 -57.95 -31.53
C GLN A 844 23.72 -56.91 -30.82
N VAL A 845 23.65 -56.72 -29.50
CA VAL A 845 24.61 -55.84 -28.78
C VAL A 845 25.05 -56.49 -27.46
N PRO A 846 26.36 -56.51 -27.11
CA PRO A 846 26.86 -57.19 -25.91
C PRO A 846 26.17 -56.71 -24.62
N LEU A 847 25.62 -57.69 -23.90
CA LEU A 847 24.87 -57.54 -22.65
C LEU A 847 25.87 -57.44 -21.48
N ALA A 848 26.06 -56.25 -20.92
CA ALA A 848 26.77 -56.10 -19.66
C ALA A 848 25.83 -56.43 -18.50
N LEU A 849 25.75 -57.71 -18.13
CA LEU A 849 25.15 -58.11 -16.86
C LEU A 849 26.19 -57.88 -15.74
N PRO A 850 25.90 -57.03 -14.73
CA PRO A 850 26.79 -56.93 -13.58
C PRO A 850 26.86 -58.30 -12.88
N LEU A 851 28.02 -58.94 -12.93
CA LEU A 851 28.28 -60.17 -12.18
C LEU A 851 28.45 -59.82 -10.70
N GLY A 852 27.33 -59.61 -10.03
CA GLY A 852 27.23 -59.34 -8.61
C GLY A 852 25.80 -59.64 -8.19
N LYS A 853 25.62 -60.85 -7.65
CA LYS A 853 24.44 -61.44 -6.99
C LYS A 853 23.24 -60.52 -6.84
N ASP A 854 22.07 -61.05 -7.19
CA ASP A 854 20.75 -60.66 -6.70
C ASP A 854 20.83 -60.24 -5.22
N THR A 855 21.03 -58.95 -4.99
CA THR A 855 21.04 -58.39 -3.65
C THR A 855 19.65 -57.81 -3.50
N THR A 856 18.84 -58.44 -2.65
CA THR A 856 17.54 -57.94 -2.21
C THR A 856 17.62 -56.62 -1.42
N LEU A 857 18.75 -55.90 -1.54
CA LEU A 857 19.13 -54.72 -0.79
C LEU A 857 19.24 -53.53 -1.74
N LEU A 858 18.82 -52.35 -1.29
CA LEU A 858 18.99 -51.11 -2.02
C LEU A 858 20.48 -50.71 -2.10
N PRO A 859 20.98 -50.27 -3.25
CA PRO A 859 22.37 -49.82 -3.36
C PRO A 859 22.58 -48.49 -2.64
N LEU A 860 23.71 -48.36 -1.94
CA LEU A 860 24.07 -47.18 -1.13
C LEU A 860 23.99 -45.84 -1.88
N GLY A 861 24.23 -45.85 -3.20
CA GLY A 861 24.25 -44.64 -4.01
C GLY A 861 22.93 -44.27 -4.67
N LEU A 862 21.91 -45.14 -4.65
CA LEU A 862 20.61 -45.00 -5.36
C LEU A 862 20.75 -44.37 -6.77
N LYS A 863 21.83 -44.70 -7.48
CA LYS A 863 22.17 -44.16 -8.80
C LYS A 863 21.99 -45.24 -9.84
N VAL A 864 21.17 -44.94 -10.84
CA VAL A 864 21.03 -45.77 -12.03
C VAL A 864 21.83 -45.16 -13.18
N GLU A 865 22.56 -45.98 -13.93
CA GLU A 865 23.44 -45.49 -15.00
C GLU A 865 22.62 -44.90 -16.16
N LYS A 866 22.65 -43.58 -16.33
CA LYS A 866 21.89 -42.91 -17.40
C LYS A 866 22.39 -43.35 -18.78
N GLN A 867 21.48 -43.63 -19.71
CA GLN A 867 21.84 -43.89 -21.11
C GLN A 867 22.61 -42.69 -21.71
N ILE A 868 23.54 -42.95 -22.64
CA ILE A 868 24.32 -41.89 -23.28
C ILE A 868 23.37 -41.08 -24.16
N ILE A 869 23.11 -39.84 -23.74
CA ILE A 869 22.28 -38.88 -24.45
C ILE A 869 22.92 -38.62 -25.83
N ALA A 870 22.12 -38.51 -26.89
CA ALA A 870 22.61 -38.32 -28.27
C ALA A 870 23.01 -36.88 -28.61
N THR A 871 22.93 -35.95 -27.66
CA THR A 871 23.22 -34.53 -27.84
C THR A 871 24.37 -34.06 -26.94
N LYS A 872 25.17 -33.12 -27.45
CA LYS A 872 26.27 -32.44 -26.75
C LYS A 872 25.98 -30.94 -26.76
N ILE A 873 26.17 -30.32 -25.60
CA ILE A 873 26.13 -28.86 -25.48
C ILE A 873 27.53 -28.35 -25.82
N CYS A 874 27.62 -27.51 -26.86
CA CYS A 874 28.86 -26.86 -27.27
C CYS A 874 29.01 -25.48 -26.60
N ALA A 875 30.20 -24.88 -26.70
CA ALA A 875 30.43 -23.52 -26.19
C ALA A 875 29.48 -22.54 -26.89
N GLY A 876 28.69 -21.78 -26.11
CA GLY A 876 27.62 -20.92 -26.62
C GLY A 876 26.20 -21.50 -26.53
N GLU A 877 25.98 -22.55 -25.72
CA GLU A 877 24.69 -23.21 -25.46
C GLU A 877 24.04 -23.90 -26.69
N GLU A 878 24.78 -24.06 -27.79
CA GLU A 878 24.25 -24.74 -28.98
C GLU A 878 24.22 -26.28 -28.80
N LEU A 879 23.07 -26.89 -29.10
CA LEU A 879 22.85 -28.33 -29.00
C LEU A 879 23.21 -29.05 -30.31
N THR A 880 24.32 -29.78 -30.31
CA THR A 880 24.78 -30.58 -31.47
C THR A 880 24.58 -32.08 -31.24
N LYS A 881 24.40 -32.88 -32.29
CA LYS A 881 24.34 -34.36 -32.17
C LYS A 881 25.75 -34.91 -31.91
N LEU A 882 25.88 -35.87 -31.00
CA LEU A 882 27.15 -36.52 -30.67
C LEU A 882 27.65 -37.40 -31.82
N SER A 883 28.94 -37.27 -32.12
CA SER A 883 29.62 -38.17 -33.06
C SER A 883 29.63 -39.60 -32.53
N ARG A 884 29.56 -40.59 -33.44
CA ARG A 884 29.67 -42.02 -33.10
C ARG A 884 30.98 -42.33 -32.35
N ARG A 885 32.06 -41.60 -32.63
CA ARG A 885 33.35 -41.73 -31.92
C ARG A 885 33.25 -41.30 -30.46
N ASP A 886 32.62 -40.15 -30.20
CA ASP A 886 32.40 -39.63 -28.83
C ASP A 886 31.45 -40.52 -28.03
N VAL A 887 30.43 -41.10 -28.70
CA VAL A 887 29.55 -42.11 -28.09
C VAL A 887 30.34 -43.37 -27.73
N GLY A 888 31.26 -43.82 -28.58
CA GLY A 888 32.15 -44.95 -28.33
C GLY A 888 33.08 -44.74 -27.13
N ASP A 889 33.75 -43.59 -27.06
CA ASP A 889 34.62 -43.22 -25.91
C ASP A 889 33.82 -43.21 -24.59
N ARG A 890 32.62 -42.61 -24.59
CA ARG A 890 31.75 -42.61 -23.41
C ARG A 890 31.23 -44.00 -23.04
N LYS A 891 31.03 -44.91 -23.99
CA LYS A 891 30.70 -46.31 -23.69
C LYS A 891 31.90 -47.03 -23.07
N SER A 892 33.09 -46.86 -23.62
CA SER A 892 34.33 -47.47 -23.10
C SER A 892 34.60 -47.07 -21.65
N ARG A 893 34.40 -45.80 -21.28
CA ARG A 893 34.55 -45.31 -19.90
C ARG A 893 33.52 -45.88 -18.90
N LYS A 894 32.41 -46.43 -19.37
CA LYS A 894 31.39 -47.07 -18.52
C LYS A 894 31.69 -48.54 -18.25
N VAL A 895 32.57 -49.16 -19.02
CA VAL A 895 32.99 -50.54 -18.80
C VAL A 895 33.82 -50.57 -17.52
N GLY A 896 33.47 -51.47 -16.60
CA GLY A 896 34.21 -51.64 -15.34
C GLY A 896 35.62 -52.17 -15.56
N LYS A 897 36.44 -52.21 -14.49
CA LYS A 897 37.83 -52.73 -14.56
C LYS A 897 37.93 -54.17 -15.06
N TYR A 898 36.87 -54.96 -14.88
CA TYR A 898 36.78 -56.33 -15.35
C TYR A 898 35.38 -56.57 -15.95
N THR A 899 35.33 -57.05 -17.18
CA THR A 899 34.12 -57.46 -17.87
C THR A 899 34.36 -58.76 -18.63
N ARG A 900 33.33 -59.60 -18.71
CA ARG A 900 33.35 -60.81 -19.54
C ARG A 900 32.47 -60.55 -20.76
N GLU A 901 33.11 -60.21 -21.88
CA GLU A 901 32.43 -60.01 -23.15
C GLU A 901 32.44 -61.33 -23.94
N ILE A 902 31.27 -61.95 -24.05
CA ILE A 902 31.09 -63.18 -24.84
C ILE A 902 30.63 -62.76 -26.24
N ILE A 903 31.47 -63.02 -27.24
CA ILE A 903 31.12 -62.80 -28.65
C ILE A 903 30.62 -64.14 -29.19
N ASN A 904 29.31 -64.21 -29.47
CA ASN A 904 28.74 -65.34 -30.20
C ASN A 904 28.93 -65.07 -31.70
N VAL A 905 29.66 -65.95 -32.39
CA VAL A 905 29.85 -65.91 -33.85
C VAL A 905 28.82 -66.78 -34.54
#